data_AF-A0A182S5Y9-F1
#
_entry.id   AF-A0A182S5Y9-F1
#
_cell.length_a   1.000
_cell.length_b   1.000
_cell.length_c   1.000
_cell.angle_alpha   90.00
_cell.angle_beta   90.00
_cell.angle_gamma   90.00
#
_symmetry.space_group_name_H-M   'P 1'
#
loop_
_entity.id
_entity.type
_entity.pdbx_description
1 polymer ?
#
loop_
_entity_poly.entity_id
_entity_poly.type
_entity_poly.pdbx_seq_one_letter_code
_entity_poly.pdbx_strand_id
1 'polypeptide(L)'
;MIEPGEIITTPIPMIDEDPADITTPIPPKEIVLTKKRHFFNEAVNTTVSSVHVPTNVYDRATEVIKAIKWSEALDSIFYNNYIGDPTLTWQYFGSSSGFLRQFPATKWEQDPVDLYDCRLRSWYIEAANSPKDMLILVDSSGSMTGQRKDIAKHVVSNILDTLGPNDYVNIFTFSEEVAEVVPCFRDTLVQANMGNIRELKLGMDNIETNEIANVSAALTRAFELLEQFRETRNGARCNQAIMLVSDGVPYSFDEVFEQFNWKELPFIPVRVFTYLIGREVADVKEIKEMACRNQGYYVHLSTMAEVREEVLNYIPVIARPLVLNKREHPVVWSEIYADVEDPKMTDWLWEIKERAEQKERFIDYRKNRVLFYSPEEQHRRMIMKQRMNQDPYSNNQKYNFMTTVSVPVFDRRENATRVANILGVAGADVPIAEIKKYLKPHLLGVNGYAFIVTNNGYILTHPDFRPVFQDILKPAYNTVDMIEVELTDDDQGPRDFNNMLLNMRESIINQSTGAKWIRVKYHFDEMKRVSRTKRQYYWTPIKNTPFTLVVTYPETYGVNRLQIRTEDEIHRIHAKGSNVASFFSGNNWKIHPDWVYCKYLNEHPNETFGTPELELKHFLERMKLGGWKWPSNRTPPPPEHAMFCKCART
;
A
#
# COMPACT_ATOMS: atom_id res chain seq x y z
N MET A 1 -17.61 9.54 -20.12
CA MET A 1 -17.32 10.74 -19.29
C MET A 1 -16.56 11.71 -20.18
N ILE A 2 -16.85 13.01 -20.09
CA ILE A 2 -16.27 14.04 -20.95
C ILE A 2 -15.24 14.82 -20.15
N GLU A 3 -13.98 14.81 -20.58
CA GLU A 3 -12.92 15.59 -19.97
C GLU A 3 -12.94 17.07 -20.42
N PRO A 4 -12.37 17.99 -19.61
CA PRO A 4 -12.29 19.40 -20.01
C PRO A 4 -11.41 19.57 -21.26
N GLY A 5 -12.05 19.87 -22.39
CA GLY A 5 -11.38 20.15 -23.67
C GLY A 5 -11.57 19.07 -24.76
N GLU A 6 -12.23 17.94 -24.47
CA GLU A 6 -12.58 16.94 -25.48
C GLU A 6 -13.75 17.45 -26.37
N ILE A 7 -13.61 17.32 -27.69
CA ILE A 7 -14.68 17.61 -28.64
C ILE A 7 -15.68 16.45 -28.60
N ILE A 8 -16.97 16.76 -28.48
CA ILE A 8 -18.06 15.79 -28.46
C ILE A 8 -18.11 15.07 -29.81
N THR A 9 -17.56 13.86 -29.88
CA THR A 9 -17.80 12.95 -30.99
C THR A 9 -19.03 12.12 -30.65
N THR A 10 -20.10 12.23 -31.45
CA THR A 10 -21.27 11.36 -31.36
C THR A 10 -20.81 9.90 -31.42
N PRO A 11 -21.16 9.04 -30.43
CA PRO A 11 -20.81 7.64 -30.51
C PRO A 11 -21.51 7.00 -31.71
N ILE A 12 -20.75 6.22 -32.50
CA ILE A 12 -21.33 5.28 -33.46
C ILE A 12 -21.95 4.16 -32.61
N PRO A 13 -23.25 3.85 -32.75
CA PRO A 13 -23.84 2.73 -32.03
C PRO A 13 -23.13 1.43 -32.46
N MET A 14 -22.49 0.74 -31.52
CA MET A 14 -22.05 -0.64 -31.74
C MET A 14 -23.30 -1.52 -31.84
N ILE A 15 -23.60 -1.96 -33.05
CA ILE A 15 -24.61 -2.98 -33.33
C ILE A 15 -23.87 -4.32 -33.21
N ASP A 16 -24.08 -5.04 -32.10
CA ASP A 16 -23.77 -6.47 -32.05
C ASP A 16 -24.99 -7.24 -32.57
N GLU A 17 -24.76 -8.06 -33.59
CA GLU A 17 -25.73 -8.98 -34.16
C GLU A 17 -25.90 -10.20 -33.25
N ASP A 18 -26.77 -10.11 -32.24
CA ASP A 18 -27.34 -11.30 -31.61
C ASP A 18 -28.84 -11.04 -31.30
N PRO A 19 -29.79 -11.65 -32.06
CA PRO A 19 -31.20 -11.33 -31.96
C PRO A 19 -31.89 -12.22 -30.92
N ALA A 20 -31.54 -12.08 -29.64
CA ALA A 20 -32.25 -12.80 -28.58
C ALA A 20 -32.15 -12.19 -27.17
N ASP A 21 -32.15 -10.86 -27.01
CA ASP A 21 -32.68 -10.28 -25.77
C ASP A 21 -33.12 -8.82 -25.96
N ILE A 22 -34.36 -8.52 -25.57
CA ILE A 22 -34.90 -7.17 -25.63
C ILE A 22 -34.32 -6.39 -24.44
N THR A 23 -33.25 -5.65 -24.67
CA THR A 23 -32.90 -4.51 -23.82
C THR A 23 -32.81 -3.27 -24.69
N THR A 24 -33.72 -2.31 -24.45
CA THR A 24 -33.63 -0.97 -25.04
C THR A 24 -32.22 -0.42 -24.77
N PRO A 25 -31.46 0.01 -25.79
CA PRO A 25 -30.16 0.62 -25.56
C PRO A 25 -30.38 1.91 -24.78
N ILE A 26 -30.08 1.87 -23.48
CA ILE A 26 -30.12 3.06 -22.63
C ILE A 26 -29.00 3.95 -23.15
N PRO A 27 -29.29 5.20 -23.59
CA PRO A 27 -28.24 6.09 -24.06
C PRO A 27 -27.23 6.31 -22.92
N PRO A 28 -25.93 6.29 -23.21
CA PRO A 28 -24.90 6.47 -22.19
C PRO A 28 -25.10 7.83 -21.50
N LYS A 29 -25.09 7.83 -20.17
CA LYS A 29 -25.22 9.06 -19.38
C LYS A 29 -23.96 9.90 -19.58
N GLU A 30 -24.13 11.09 -20.13
CA GLU A 30 -23.04 12.06 -20.26
C GLU A 30 -22.74 12.70 -18.90
N ILE A 31 -21.47 12.63 -18.49
CA ILE A 31 -20.99 13.16 -17.22
C ILE A 31 -19.81 14.07 -17.53
N VAL A 32 -19.94 15.34 -17.15
CA VAL A 32 -18.88 16.35 -17.29
C VAL A 32 -17.96 16.27 -16.07
N LEU A 33 -16.66 16.18 -16.31
CA LEU A 33 -15.63 16.14 -15.28
C LEU A 33 -15.00 17.53 -15.10
N THR A 34 -14.64 17.87 -13.86
CA THR A 34 -13.99 19.13 -13.50
C THR A 34 -12.68 18.86 -12.80
N LYS A 35 -11.59 19.49 -13.25
CA LYS A 35 -10.29 19.35 -12.58
C LYS A 35 -10.33 20.02 -11.21
N LYS A 36 -9.94 19.26 -10.17
CA LYS A 36 -9.87 19.76 -8.79
C LYS A 36 -8.49 19.54 -8.22
N ARG A 37 -7.90 20.57 -7.62
CA ARG A 37 -6.54 20.51 -7.04
C ARG A 37 -6.49 19.63 -5.80
N HIS A 38 -7.57 19.58 -5.04
CA HIS A 38 -7.74 18.66 -3.90
C HIS A 38 -7.58 17.18 -4.30
N PHE A 39 -8.04 16.82 -5.50
CA PHE A 39 -7.89 15.49 -6.08
C PHE A 39 -6.68 15.43 -7.01
N PHE A 40 -5.55 16.01 -6.59
CA PHE A 40 -4.29 15.98 -7.34
C PHE A 40 -4.34 16.57 -8.77
N ASN A 41 -5.30 17.47 -9.04
CA ASN A 41 -5.64 18.02 -10.37
C ASN A 41 -6.32 17.02 -11.33
N GLU A 42 -6.82 15.91 -10.81
CA GLU A 42 -7.61 14.95 -11.58
C GLU A 42 -8.99 15.51 -11.93
N ALA A 43 -9.49 15.12 -13.10
CA ALA A 43 -10.79 15.50 -13.60
C ALA A 43 -11.87 14.65 -12.93
N VAL A 44 -12.61 15.23 -11.99
CA VAL A 44 -13.60 14.51 -11.17
C VAL A 44 -14.99 15.12 -11.25
N ASN A 45 -16.01 14.30 -10.99
CA ASN A 45 -17.38 14.76 -10.78
C ASN A 45 -17.84 14.42 -9.38
N THR A 46 -18.17 15.44 -8.59
CA THR A 46 -18.55 15.30 -7.18
C THR A 46 -20.04 15.02 -6.95
N THR A 47 -20.82 14.64 -7.97
CA THR A 47 -22.25 14.32 -7.83
C THR A 47 -22.55 12.83 -7.96
N VAL A 48 -21.69 12.09 -8.66
CA VAL A 48 -21.87 10.67 -8.98
C VAL A 48 -20.60 9.91 -8.65
N SER A 49 -20.71 8.60 -8.47
CA SER A 49 -19.56 7.69 -8.37
C SER A 49 -19.27 7.04 -9.73
N SER A 50 -18.04 6.54 -9.88
CA SER A 50 -17.62 5.68 -10.98
C SER A 50 -17.59 4.23 -10.51
N VAL A 51 -17.79 3.30 -11.44
CA VAL A 51 -17.60 1.86 -11.22
C VAL A 51 -16.51 1.39 -12.16
N HIS A 52 -15.49 0.79 -11.59
CA HIS A 52 -14.41 0.12 -12.29
C HIS A 52 -14.62 -1.39 -12.19
N VAL A 53 -14.54 -2.08 -13.33
CA VAL A 53 -14.61 -3.54 -13.42
C VAL A 53 -13.29 -4.01 -14.01
N PRO A 54 -12.56 -4.89 -13.34
CA PRO A 54 -11.26 -5.34 -13.80
C PRO A 54 -11.40 -6.26 -15.03
N THR A 55 -10.35 -6.33 -15.86
CA THR A 55 -10.39 -7.04 -17.16
C THR A 55 -10.59 -8.56 -17.05
N ASN A 56 -10.28 -9.15 -15.89
CA ASN A 56 -10.52 -10.57 -15.58
C ASN A 56 -11.98 -10.89 -15.20
N VAL A 57 -12.80 -9.88 -14.88
CA VAL A 57 -14.18 -10.07 -14.44
C VAL A 57 -15.15 -9.70 -15.56
N TYR A 58 -16.11 -10.60 -15.82
CA TYR A 58 -17.14 -10.34 -16.81
C TYR A 58 -18.18 -9.35 -16.27
N ASP A 59 -18.22 -8.15 -16.86
CA ASP A 59 -19.10 -7.04 -16.47
C ASP A 59 -20.60 -7.37 -16.56
N ARG A 60 -20.99 -8.19 -17.54
CA ARG A 60 -22.38 -8.63 -17.71
C ARG A 60 -22.77 -9.85 -16.88
N ALA A 61 -21.88 -10.34 -16.01
CA ALA A 61 -22.22 -11.43 -15.11
C ALA A 61 -23.39 -11.02 -14.20
N THR A 62 -24.38 -11.91 -14.04
CA THR A 62 -25.60 -11.57 -13.30
C THR A 62 -25.32 -11.21 -11.83
N GLU A 63 -24.28 -11.78 -11.22
CA GLU A 63 -23.85 -11.47 -9.87
C GLU A 63 -23.25 -10.07 -9.77
N VAL A 64 -22.39 -9.69 -10.74
CA VAL A 64 -21.76 -8.36 -10.83
C VAL A 64 -22.82 -7.29 -11.04
N ILE A 65 -23.75 -7.46 -12.00
CA ILE A 65 -24.82 -6.48 -12.25
C ILE A 65 -25.70 -6.29 -11.01
N LYS A 66 -26.13 -7.39 -10.37
CA LYS A 66 -26.91 -7.31 -9.13
C LYS A 66 -26.14 -6.55 -8.06
N ALA A 67 -24.83 -6.77 -7.98
CA ALA A 67 -23.98 -6.16 -6.98
C ALA A 67 -23.78 -4.65 -7.21
N ILE A 68 -23.57 -4.25 -8.46
CA ILE A 68 -23.53 -2.85 -8.88
C ILE A 68 -24.86 -2.16 -8.56
N LYS A 69 -25.99 -2.81 -8.84
CA LYS A 69 -27.33 -2.25 -8.59
C LYS A 69 -27.61 -1.96 -7.12
N TRP A 70 -27.31 -2.88 -6.20
CA TRP A 70 -27.55 -2.60 -4.77
C TRP A 70 -26.54 -1.60 -4.20
N SER A 71 -25.32 -1.57 -4.73
CA SER A 71 -24.30 -0.60 -4.31
C SER A 71 -24.64 0.86 -4.69
N GLU A 72 -25.67 1.09 -5.53
CA GLU A 72 -26.13 2.43 -5.93
C GLU A 72 -26.55 3.31 -4.75
N ALA A 73 -27.08 2.70 -3.69
CA ALA A 73 -27.45 3.42 -2.48
C ALA A 73 -26.27 4.15 -1.81
N LEU A 74 -25.02 3.72 -2.06
CA LEU A 74 -23.81 4.31 -1.49
C LEU A 74 -23.52 5.71 -2.02
N ASP A 75 -24.02 6.09 -3.20
CA ASP A 75 -23.75 7.42 -3.78
C ASP A 75 -24.25 8.55 -2.88
N SER A 76 -25.43 8.37 -2.29
CA SER A 76 -26.00 9.33 -1.34
C SER A 76 -25.13 9.48 -0.10
N ILE A 77 -24.53 8.38 0.37
CA ILE A 77 -23.66 8.37 1.55
C ILE A 77 -22.33 9.02 1.24
N PHE A 78 -21.70 8.68 0.11
CA PHE A 78 -20.44 9.30 -0.32
C PHE A 78 -20.57 10.82 -0.49
N TYR A 79 -21.67 11.26 -1.08
CA TYR A 79 -21.98 12.68 -1.23
C TYR A 79 -22.17 13.38 0.12
N ASN A 80 -22.93 12.78 1.03
CA ASN A 80 -23.14 13.33 2.38
C ASN A 80 -21.83 13.40 3.18
N ASN A 81 -20.96 12.39 3.06
CA ASN A 81 -19.65 12.38 3.70
C ASN A 81 -18.77 13.52 3.16
N TYR A 82 -18.78 13.75 1.85
CA TYR A 82 -18.00 14.83 1.22
C TYR A 82 -18.52 16.24 1.59
N ILE A 83 -19.83 16.41 1.73
CA ILE A 83 -20.38 17.67 2.27
C ILE A 83 -20.00 17.85 3.74
N GLY A 84 -20.05 16.77 4.52
CA GLY A 84 -19.68 16.76 5.93
C GLY A 84 -18.20 17.11 6.14
N ASP A 85 -17.31 16.56 5.31
CA ASP A 85 -15.88 16.86 5.31
C ASP A 85 -15.34 17.04 3.88
N PRO A 86 -15.15 18.29 3.42
CA PRO A 86 -14.63 18.59 2.09
C PRO A 86 -13.16 18.20 1.91
N THR A 87 -12.45 17.84 2.99
CA THR A 87 -11.04 17.43 2.95
C THR A 87 -10.86 15.94 2.64
N LEU A 88 -11.94 15.16 2.62
CA LEU A 88 -11.91 13.77 2.18
C LEU A 88 -11.47 13.67 0.71
N THR A 89 -10.56 12.75 0.42
CA THR A 89 -10.14 12.42 -0.94
C THR A 89 -11.02 11.28 -1.49
N TRP A 90 -10.42 10.15 -1.89
CA TRP A 90 -11.14 9.03 -2.45
C TRP A 90 -11.89 8.26 -1.36
N GLN A 91 -13.16 7.98 -1.66
CA GLN A 91 -13.98 7.03 -0.91
C GLN A 91 -14.37 5.91 -1.87
N TYR A 92 -14.27 4.67 -1.43
CA TYR A 92 -14.60 3.55 -2.32
C TYR A 92 -15.12 2.32 -1.58
N PHE A 93 -15.76 1.47 -2.37
CA PHE A 93 -16.21 0.15 -1.97
C PHE A 93 -15.70 -0.87 -3.01
N GLY A 94 -14.83 -1.76 -2.56
CA GLY A 94 -14.41 -2.93 -3.35
C GLY A 94 -15.34 -4.10 -3.06
N SER A 95 -15.99 -4.64 -4.08
CA SER A 95 -16.87 -5.80 -3.94
C SER A 95 -16.08 -7.11 -3.90
N SER A 96 -16.60 -8.13 -3.20
CA SER A 96 -16.09 -9.51 -3.32
C SER A 96 -16.21 -10.06 -4.75
N SER A 97 -17.13 -9.51 -5.55
CA SER A 97 -17.30 -9.85 -6.98
C SER A 97 -16.32 -9.11 -7.91
N GLY A 98 -15.35 -8.36 -7.38
CA GLY A 98 -14.22 -7.78 -8.13
C GLY A 98 -14.38 -6.34 -8.62
N PHE A 99 -15.59 -5.79 -8.72
CA PHE A 99 -15.74 -4.37 -9.11
C PHE A 99 -15.41 -3.42 -7.96
N LEU A 100 -14.91 -2.23 -8.31
CA LEU A 100 -14.64 -1.12 -7.41
C LEU A 100 -15.62 0.02 -7.71
N ARG A 101 -16.34 0.51 -6.70
CA ARG A 101 -17.12 1.76 -6.78
C ARG A 101 -16.34 2.87 -6.10
N GLN A 102 -16.06 3.96 -6.80
CA GLN A 102 -15.24 5.07 -6.31
C GLN A 102 -15.97 6.40 -6.40
N PHE A 103 -15.82 7.24 -5.38
CA PHE A 103 -16.33 8.60 -5.32
C PHE A 103 -15.21 9.59 -4.97
N PRO A 104 -15.15 10.77 -5.61
CA PRO A 104 -15.97 11.22 -6.74
C PRO A 104 -15.71 10.44 -8.03
N ALA A 105 -16.63 10.50 -8.99
CA ALA A 105 -16.45 9.82 -10.28
C ALA A 105 -15.25 10.39 -11.03
N THR A 106 -14.34 9.51 -11.43
CA THR A 106 -13.23 9.80 -12.32
C THR A 106 -13.26 8.88 -13.54
N LYS A 107 -12.64 9.30 -14.63
CA LYS A 107 -12.42 8.45 -15.81
C LYS A 107 -11.19 7.59 -15.51
N TRP A 108 -11.32 6.28 -15.70
CA TRP A 108 -10.23 5.34 -15.53
C TRP A 108 -9.33 5.32 -16.77
N GLU A 109 -8.01 5.40 -16.58
CA GLU A 109 -7.04 5.26 -17.67
C GLU A 109 -6.87 3.77 -18.02
N GLN A 110 -7.08 3.40 -19.30
CA GLN A 110 -7.02 2.01 -19.76
C GLN A 110 -5.72 1.67 -20.50
N ASP A 111 -4.95 2.67 -20.94
CA ASP A 111 -3.74 2.48 -21.74
C ASP A 111 -2.48 2.38 -20.85
N PRO A 112 -1.54 1.44 -21.10
CA PRO A 112 -1.55 0.45 -22.18
C PRO A 112 -2.40 -0.81 -21.91
N VAL A 113 -2.61 -1.24 -20.66
CA VAL A 113 -3.60 -2.26 -20.26
C VAL A 113 -3.93 -2.06 -18.78
N ASP A 114 -5.22 -2.12 -18.43
CA ASP A 114 -5.68 -2.09 -17.05
C ASP A 114 -5.57 -3.47 -16.36
N LEU A 115 -4.61 -3.56 -15.43
CA LEU A 115 -4.37 -4.73 -14.58
C LEU A 115 -4.86 -4.54 -13.14
N TYR A 116 -5.60 -3.45 -12.87
CA TYR A 116 -6.08 -3.15 -11.54
C TYR A 116 -7.15 -4.15 -11.12
N ASP A 117 -6.96 -4.81 -9.98
CA ASP A 117 -8.02 -5.56 -9.27
C ASP A 117 -8.04 -5.08 -7.82
N CYS A 118 -9.19 -4.63 -7.34
CA CYS A 118 -9.33 -4.10 -5.98
C CYS A 118 -9.08 -5.16 -4.90
N ARG A 119 -9.33 -6.44 -5.19
CA ARG A 119 -9.21 -7.55 -4.22
C ARG A 119 -7.76 -7.91 -3.90
N LEU A 120 -6.84 -7.56 -4.80
CA LEU A 120 -5.40 -7.79 -4.65
C LEU A 120 -4.70 -6.63 -3.91
N ARG A 121 -5.41 -5.55 -3.60
CA ARG A 121 -4.81 -4.39 -2.93
C ARG A 121 -4.64 -4.64 -1.44
N SER A 122 -3.57 -4.13 -0.86
CA SER A 122 -3.25 -4.29 0.57
C SER A 122 -4.40 -3.80 1.45
N TRP A 123 -5.03 -2.67 1.13
CA TRP A 123 -6.17 -2.15 1.90
C TRP A 123 -7.38 -3.10 1.93
N TYR A 124 -7.58 -3.88 0.85
CA TYR A 124 -8.65 -4.87 0.78
C TYR A 124 -8.27 -6.13 1.55
N ILE A 125 -7.09 -6.68 1.27
CA ILE A 125 -6.59 -7.92 1.86
C ILE A 125 -6.49 -7.81 3.38
N GLU A 126 -5.90 -6.72 3.90
CA GLU A 126 -5.69 -6.53 5.33
C GLU A 126 -6.99 -6.35 6.12
N ALA A 127 -8.05 -5.85 5.47
CA ALA A 127 -9.37 -5.73 6.08
C ALA A 127 -10.23 -7.00 5.92
N ALA A 128 -10.08 -7.71 4.79
CA ALA A 128 -10.83 -8.93 4.50
C ALA A 128 -10.29 -10.15 5.25
N ASN A 129 -8.97 -10.23 5.43
CA ASN A 129 -8.29 -11.36 6.06
C ASN A 129 -7.72 -11.00 7.43
N SER A 130 -7.63 -12.01 8.29
CA SER A 130 -6.78 -11.95 9.47
C SER A 130 -5.38 -12.49 9.16
N PRO A 131 -4.35 -12.07 9.92
CA PRO A 131 -2.98 -12.59 9.76
C PRO A 131 -2.94 -14.12 9.78
N LYS A 132 -2.05 -14.70 8.97
CA LYS A 132 -1.99 -16.16 8.80
C LYS A 132 -0.57 -16.70 8.65
N ASP A 133 -0.37 -17.90 9.18
CA ASP A 133 0.79 -18.75 8.96
C ASP A 133 0.43 -19.74 7.84
N MET A 134 1.03 -19.57 6.66
CA MET A 134 0.71 -20.33 5.46
C MET A 134 1.90 -21.19 5.03
N LEU A 135 1.66 -22.47 4.77
CA LEU A 135 2.65 -23.33 4.12
C LEU A 135 2.14 -23.78 2.77
N ILE A 136 2.93 -23.53 1.73
CA ILE A 136 2.60 -23.93 0.36
C ILE A 136 3.38 -25.21 0.03
N LEU A 137 2.66 -26.28 -0.27
CA LEU A 137 3.20 -27.56 -0.70
C LEU A 137 3.03 -27.67 -2.20
N VAL A 138 4.13 -27.79 -2.94
CA VAL A 138 4.14 -27.87 -4.40
C VAL A 138 4.67 -29.23 -4.84
N ASP A 139 3.88 -29.92 -5.64
CA ASP A 139 4.27 -31.17 -6.27
C ASP A 139 5.37 -30.93 -7.32
N SER A 140 6.52 -31.57 -7.12
CA SER A 140 7.66 -31.56 -8.05
C SER A 140 7.91 -32.92 -8.71
N SER A 141 6.90 -33.80 -8.73
CA SER A 141 7.00 -35.09 -9.40
C SER A 141 7.12 -34.97 -10.92
N GLY A 142 7.54 -36.06 -11.57
CA GLY A 142 7.72 -36.10 -13.02
C GLY A 142 6.45 -35.76 -13.84
N SER A 143 5.26 -35.99 -13.29
CA SER A 143 3.97 -35.70 -13.97
C SER A 143 3.68 -34.21 -14.10
N MET A 144 4.29 -33.38 -13.25
CA MET A 144 4.16 -31.93 -13.29
C MET A 144 4.97 -31.27 -14.43
N THR A 145 5.80 -32.03 -15.16
CA THR A 145 6.66 -31.50 -16.23
C THR A 145 5.85 -30.78 -17.34
N GLY A 146 6.34 -29.63 -17.80
CA GLY A 146 5.73 -28.85 -18.89
C GLY A 146 4.67 -27.85 -18.40
N GLN A 147 3.49 -27.84 -19.03
CA GLN A 147 2.45 -26.83 -18.76
C GLN A 147 1.95 -26.84 -17.31
N ARG A 148 1.89 -28.01 -16.66
CA ARG A 148 1.42 -28.15 -15.27
C ARG A 148 2.33 -27.40 -14.29
N LYS A 149 3.65 -27.51 -14.47
CA LYS A 149 4.67 -26.75 -13.72
C LYS A 149 4.49 -25.25 -13.89
N ASP A 150 4.28 -24.78 -15.12
CA ASP A 150 4.10 -23.34 -15.35
C ASP A 150 2.80 -22.82 -14.72
N ILE A 151 1.70 -23.60 -14.76
CA ILE A 151 0.47 -23.28 -14.03
C ILE A 151 0.73 -23.26 -12.53
N ALA A 152 1.43 -24.24 -11.97
CA ALA A 152 1.76 -24.29 -10.54
C ALA A 152 2.58 -23.07 -10.10
N LYS A 153 3.58 -22.67 -10.89
CA LYS A 153 4.34 -21.43 -10.65
C LYS A 153 3.43 -20.21 -10.62
N HIS A 154 2.50 -20.10 -11.57
CA HIS A 154 1.54 -19.00 -11.60
C HIS A 154 0.56 -19.02 -10.42
N VAL A 155 0.12 -20.20 -9.97
CA VAL A 155 -0.73 -20.35 -8.77
C VAL A 155 0.00 -19.83 -7.54
N VAL A 156 1.21 -20.34 -7.30
CA VAL A 156 2.02 -19.94 -6.14
C VAL A 156 2.34 -18.45 -6.18
N SER A 157 2.71 -17.91 -7.34
CA SER A 157 2.98 -16.48 -7.50
C SER A 157 1.76 -15.61 -7.17
N ASN A 158 0.56 -16.00 -7.62
CA ASN A 158 -0.67 -15.28 -7.28
C ASN A 158 -1.07 -15.46 -5.81
N ILE A 159 -0.85 -16.62 -5.18
CA ILE A 159 -1.05 -16.81 -3.74
C ILE A 159 -0.12 -15.86 -2.96
N LEU A 160 1.15 -15.78 -3.33
CA LEU A 160 2.11 -14.89 -2.67
C LEU A 160 1.72 -13.40 -2.82
N ASP A 161 1.14 -13.00 -3.96
CA ASP A 161 0.63 -11.65 -4.18
C ASP A 161 -0.55 -11.29 -3.24
N THR A 162 -1.22 -12.28 -2.67
CA THR A 162 -2.31 -12.05 -1.70
C THR A 162 -1.86 -11.95 -0.25
N LEU A 163 -0.56 -12.11 0.02
CA LEU A 163 -0.02 -12.07 1.37
C LEU A 163 0.35 -10.64 1.77
N GLY A 164 0.01 -10.28 3.00
CA GLY A 164 0.38 -9.01 3.59
C GLY A 164 1.64 -9.12 4.45
N PRO A 165 2.21 -7.98 4.90
CA PRO A 165 3.38 -7.93 5.78
C PRO A 165 3.16 -8.64 7.12
N ASN A 166 1.91 -8.81 7.57
CA ASN A 166 1.58 -9.48 8.84
C ASN A 166 1.51 -11.01 8.71
N ASP A 167 1.63 -11.54 7.49
CA ASP A 167 1.55 -12.98 7.22
C ASP A 167 2.94 -13.62 7.26
N TYR A 168 2.96 -14.92 7.57
CA TYR A 168 4.16 -15.74 7.53
C TYR A 168 3.99 -16.86 6.52
N VAL A 169 5.01 -17.11 5.70
CA VAL A 169 4.96 -18.08 4.62
C VAL A 169 6.26 -18.86 4.48
N ASN A 170 6.15 -20.10 4.05
CA ASN A 170 7.24 -20.86 3.45
C ASN A 170 6.69 -21.80 2.36
N ILE A 171 7.57 -22.27 1.48
CA ILE A 171 7.20 -23.11 0.34
C ILE A 171 8.08 -24.37 0.34
N PHE A 172 7.42 -25.52 0.37
CA PHE A 172 8.07 -26.82 0.24
C PHE A 172 7.71 -27.44 -1.10
N THR A 173 8.72 -27.99 -1.74
CA THR A 173 8.56 -28.88 -2.89
C THR A 173 8.70 -30.32 -2.44
N PHE A 174 7.91 -31.22 -3.01
CA PHE A 174 7.99 -32.63 -2.70
C PHE A 174 8.03 -33.50 -3.96
N SER A 175 9.03 -34.38 -4.01
CA SER A 175 9.11 -35.55 -4.89
C SER A 175 9.23 -36.79 -4.00
N GLU A 176 10.32 -37.55 -4.08
CA GLU A 176 10.63 -38.62 -3.12
C GLU A 176 10.98 -38.03 -1.73
N GLU A 177 11.71 -36.91 -1.74
CA GLU A 177 12.07 -36.14 -0.55
C GLU A 177 11.33 -34.78 -0.52
N VAL A 178 11.23 -34.20 0.67
CA VAL A 178 10.66 -32.86 0.89
C VAL A 178 11.81 -31.88 1.05
N ALA A 179 11.82 -30.85 0.22
CA ALA A 179 12.85 -29.80 0.24
C ALA A 179 12.23 -28.41 0.27
N GLU A 180 12.87 -27.47 0.95
CA GLU A 180 12.48 -26.06 0.87
C GLU A 180 12.96 -25.42 -0.42
N VAL A 181 12.12 -24.57 -1.01
CA VAL A 181 12.45 -23.86 -2.26
C VAL A 181 13.65 -22.92 -2.08
N VAL A 182 13.77 -22.31 -0.90
CA VAL A 182 14.85 -21.38 -0.57
C VAL A 182 15.69 -21.98 0.56
N PRO A 183 16.97 -22.32 0.32
CA PRO A 183 17.81 -23.01 1.31
C PRO A 183 18.05 -22.24 2.62
N CYS A 184 17.94 -20.90 2.62
CA CYS A 184 18.09 -20.09 3.83
C CYS A 184 16.85 -20.05 4.71
N PHE A 185 15.69 -20.51 4.22
CA PHE A 185 14.42 -20.58 4.96
C PHE A 185 14.15 -21.97 5.54
N ARG A 186 15.21 -22.72 5.85
CA ARG A 186 15.09 -24.05 6.46
C ARG A 186 14.34 -23.99 7.77
N ASP A 187 13.41 -24.94 7.95
CA ASP A 187 12.69 -25.19 9.20
C ASP A 187 12.00 -23.95 9.83
N THR A 188 11.71 -22.91 9.04
CA THR A 188 11.18 -21.64 9.55
C THR A 188 10.15 -21.05 8.60
N LEU A 189 9.12 -20.39 9.15
CA LEU A 189 8.22 -19.53 8.39
C LEU A 189 8.79 -18.11 8.40
N VAL A 190 8.83 -17.46 7.24
CA VAL A 190 9.34 -16.10 7.09
C VAL A 190 8.20 -15.12 6.91
N GLN A 191 8.37 -13.90 7.42
CA GLN A 191 7.42 -12.82 7.20
C GLN A 191 7.29 -12.54 5.70
N ALA A 192 6.06 -12.37 5.21
CA ALA A 192 5.73 -12.15 3.81
C ALA A 192 6.01 -10.69 3.37
N ASN A 193 7.25 -10.25 3.55
CA ASN A 193 7.73 -8.96 3.07
C ASN A 193 7.99 -9.03 1.56
N MET A 194 7.88 -7.92 0.85
CA MET A 194 8.11 -7.85 -0.61
C MET A 194 9.45 -8.45 -1.04
N GLY A 195 10.52 -8.26 -0.23
CA GLY A 195 11.82 -8.88 -0.47
C GLY A 195 11.81 -10.40 -0.35
N ASN A 196 11.20 -10.96 0.71
CA ASN A 196 11.12 -12.41 0.92
C ASN A 196 10.21 -13.07 -0.13
N ILE A 197 9.08 -12.43 -0.46
CA ILE A 197 8.18 -12.89 -1.53
C ILE A 197 8.91 -12.97 -2.87
N ARG A 198 9.75 -11.97 -3.19
CA ARG A 198 10.56 -11.99 -4.41
C ARG A 198 11.53 -13.17 -4.44
N GLU A 199 12.24 -13.42 -3.34
CA GLU A 199 13.15 -14.57 -3.23
C GLU A 199 12.41 -15.90 -3.38
N LEU A 200 11.23 -16.04 -2.78
CA LEU A 200 10.37 -17.22 -2.94
C LEU A 200 9.93 -17.43 -4.40
N LYS A 201 9.55 -16.35 -5.10
CA LYS A 201 9.18 -16.41 -6.53
C LYS A 201 10.37 -16.82 -7.41
N LEU A 202 11.56 -16.28 -7.16
CA LEU A 202 12.79 -16.65 -7.87
C LEU A 202 13.19 -18.10 -7.60
N GLY A 203 13.02 -18.57 -6.36
CA GLY A 203 13.24 -19.97 -6.00
C GLY A 203 12.29 -20.91 -6.75
N MET A 204 11.02 -20.53 -6.89
CA MET A 204 10.02 -21.28 -7.66
C MET A 204 10.41 -21.45 -9.13
N ASP A 205 11.15 -20.49 -9.71
CA ASP A 205 11.56 -20.57 -11.11
C ASP A 205 12.56 -21.69 -11.39
N ASN A 206 13.38 -22.03 -10.39
CA ASN A 206 14.49 -22.98 -10.49
C ASN A 206 14.12 -24.43 -10.12
N ILE A 207 12.87 -24.71 -9.79
CA ILE A 207 12.44 -26.07 -9.40
C ILE A 207 12.61 -27.03 -10.57
N GLU A 208 13.17 -28.21 -10.32
CA GLU A 208 13.21 -29.32 -11.28
C GLU A 208 12.16 -30.36 -10.93
N THR A 209 11.63 -31.06 -11.95
CA THR A 209 10.57 -32.05 -11.78
C THR A 209 11.11 -33.45 -12.03
N ASN A 210 11.20 -34.28 -10.99
CA ASN A 210 11.76 -35.63 -11.03
C ASN A 210 10.97 -36.57 -10.09
N GLU A 211 11.14 -37.89 -10.27
CA GLU A 211 10.64 -38.92 -9.33
C GLU A 211 9.10 -38.94 -9.12
N ILE A 212 8.67 -39.63 -8.05
CA ILE A 212 7.27 -39.85 -7.64
C ILE A 212 6.95 -38.95 -6.45
N ALA A 213 5.72 -38.44 -6.36
CA ALA A 213 5.30 -37.55 -5.28
C ALA A 213 5.01 -38.29 -3.96
N ASN A 214 5.69 -37.93 -2.88
CA ASN A 214 5.45 -38.43 -1.52
C ASN A 214 4.70 -37.39 -0.67
N VAL A 215 3.38 -37.37 -0.84
CA VAL A 215 2.50 -36.40 -0.15
C VAL A 215 2.45 -36.61 1.35
N SER A 216 2.60 -37.86 1.83
CA SER A 216 2.58 -38.18 3.27
C SER A 216 3.75 -37.51 4.01
N ALA A 217 4.95 -37.57 3.44
CA ALA A 217 6.13 -36.91 4.00
C ALA A 217 5.95 -35.38 4.01
N ALA A 218 5.42 -34.80 2.93
CA ALA A 218 5.18 -33.37 2.80
C ALA A 218 4.17 -32.86 3.85
N LEU A 219 3.04 -33.55 4.02
CA LEU A 219 2.02 -33.20 5.00
C LEU A 219 2.54 -33.35 6.43
N THR A 220 3.28 -34.42 6.73
CA THR A 220 3.86 -34.63 8.07
C THR A 220 4.81 -33.49 8.43
N ARG A 221 5.74 -33.15 7.53
CA ARG A 221 6.66 -32.02 7.73
C ARG A 221 5.93 -30.69 7.90
N ALA A 222 4.86 -30.48 7.13
CA ALA A 222 4.04 -29.29 7.21
C ALA A 222 3.38 -29.12 8.59
N PHE A 223 2.77 -30.19 9.10
CA PHE A 223 2.12 -30.17 10.39
C PHE A 223 3.10 -29.98 11.55
N GLU A 224 4.26 -30.63 11.50
CA GLU A 224 5.32 -30.43 12.51
C GLU A 224 5.77 -28.96 12.59
N LEU A 225 6.01 -28.32 11.44
CA LEU A 225 6.42 -26.92 11.41
C LEU A 225 5.32 -25.99 11.94
N LEU A 226 4.07 -26.19 11.51
CA LEU A 226 2.95 -25.37 11.98
C LEU A 226 2.66 -25.56 13.47
N GLU A 227 2.81 -26.79 13.99
CA GLU A 227 2.70 -27.08 15.42
C GLU A 227 3.80 -26.39 16.22
N GLN A 228 5.05 -26.43 15.75
CA GLN A 228 6.17 -25.71 16.37
C GLN A 228 5.93 -24.19 16.43
N PHE A 229 5.43 -23.58 15.35
CA PHE A 229 5.12 -22.15 15.31
C PHE A 229 3.96 -21.76 16.23
N ARG A 230 2.98 -22.66 16.39
CA ARG A 230 1.86 -22.50 17.32
C ARG A 230 2.32 -22.52 18.78
N GLU A 231 3.24 -23.41 19.13
CA GLU A 231 3.77 -23.55 20.50
C GLU A 231 4.76 -22.44 20.87
N THR A 232 5.70 -22.13 19.98
CA THR A 232 6.74 -21.11 20.21
C THR A 232 6.20 -19.68 20.15
N ARG A 233 5.01 -19.48 19.59
CA ARG A 233 4.37 -18.16 19.39
C ARG A 233 5.18 -17.20 18.53
N ASN A 234 6.00 -17.73 17.62
CA ASN A 234 6.86 -16.98 16.71
C ASN A 234 6.21 -16.61 15.35
N GLY A 235 4.95 -17.04 15.09
CA GLY A 235 4.19 -16.70 13.88
C GLY A 235 3.12 -15.63 14.09
N ALA A 236 2.13 -15.61 13.19
CA ALA A 236 0.97 -14.70 13.20
C ALA A 236 -0.01 -14.95 14.35
N ARG A 237 0.06 -16.13 15.00
CA ARG A 237 -0.77 -16.54 16.16
C ARG A 237 -2.28 -16.57 15.89
N CYS A 238 -2.69 -16.56 14.63
CA CYS A 238 -4.09 -16.50 14.24
C CYS A 238 -4.44 -17.72 13.39
N ASN A 239 -4.59 -17.57 12.07
CA ASN A 239 -4.96 -18.69 11.21
C ASN A 239 -3.73 -19.48 10.75
N GLN A 240 -3.85 -20.81 10.71
CA GLN A 240 -2.87 -21.69 10.08
C GLN A 240 -3.48 -22.36 8.85
N ALA A 241 -2.77 -22.36 7.74
CA ALA A 241 -3.25 -22.93 6.49
C ALA A 241 -2.15 -23.68 5.72
N ILE A 242 -2.54 -24.79 5.11
CA ILE A 242 -1.72 -25.53 4.14
C ILE A 242 -2.38 -25.38 2.77
N MET A 243 -1.60 -24.98 1.77
CA MET A 243 -2.00 -24.88 0.37
C MET A 243 -1.30 -26.00 -0.41
N LEU A 244 -2.03 -27.05 -0.79
CA LEU A 244 -1.51 -28.16 -1.57
C LEU A 244 -1.74 -27.91 -3.06
N VAL A 245 -0.67 -27.88 -3.86
CA VAL A 245 -0.68 -27.67 -5.31
C VAL A 245 -0.14 -28.93 -5.98
N SER A 246 -0.99 -29.68 -6.66
CA SER A 246 -0.63 -30.95 -7.31
C SER A 246 -1.55 -31.24 -8.51
N ASP A 247 -1.14 -32.16 -9.39
CA ASP A 247 -1.97 -32.66 -10.49
C ASP A 247 -2.82 -33.87 -10.10
N GLY A 248 -2.61 -34.46 -8.91
CA GLY A 248 -3.43 -35.53 -8.37
C GLY A 248 -2.88 -36.13 -7.08
N VAL A 249 -3.73 -36.77 -6.29
CA VAL A 249 -3.32 -37.50 -5.08
C VAL A 249 -3.93 -38.90 -5.09
N PRO A 250 -3.16 -39.95 -4.75
CA PRO A 250 -3.62 -41.33 -4.88
C PRO A 250 -4.67 -41.75 -3.84
N TYR A 251 -4.74 -41.07 -2.69
CA TYR A 251 -5.71 -41.31 -1.62
C TYR A 251 -5.86 -40.07 -0.73
N SER A 252 -6.81 -40.06 0.21
CA SER A 252 -7.14 -38.90 1.06
C SER A 252 -6.24 -38.71 2.29
N PHE A 253 -5.26 -39.59 2.52
CA PHE A 253 -4.29 -39.55 3.64
C PHE A 253 -4.92 -39.35 5.03
N ASP A 254 -6.08 -39.97 5.28
CA ASP A 254 -6.86 -39.80 6.52
C ASP A 254 -6.02 -40.05 7.79
N GLU A 255 -5.11 -41.03 7.77
CA GLU A 255 -4.23 -41.37 8.91
C GLU A 255 -3.37 -40.18 9.37
N VAL A 256 -2.85 -39.38 8.44
CA VAL A 256 -2.02 -38.19 8.77
C VAL A 256 -2.89 -37.11 9.41
N PHE A 257 -4.11 -36.90 8.88
CA PHE A 257 -5.03 -35.91 9.44
C PHE A 257 -5.56 -36.33 10.81
N GLU A 258 -5.82 -37.61 11.04
CA GLU A 258 -6.17 -38.16 12.36
C GLU A 258 -5.07 -37.91 13.39
N GLN A 259 -3.81 -38.10 13.00
CA GLN A 259 -2.68 -37.92 13.89
C GLN A 259 -2.44 -36.45 14.25
N PHE A 260 -2.54 -35.51 13.31
CA PHE A 260 -2.12 -34.13 13.52
C PHE A 260 -3.29 -33.13 13.70
N ASN A 261 -4.35 -33.26 12.91
CA ASN A 261 -5.39 -32.22 12.78
C ASN A 261 -6.72 -32.59 13.44
N TRP A 262 -7.09 -33.87 13.52
CA TRP A 262 -8.39 -34.33 14.06
C TRP A 262 -8.31 -34.84 15.52
N LYS A 263 -7.28 -34.43 16.27
CA LYS A 263 -7.10 -34.82 17.70
C LYS A 263 -8.30 -34.43 18.58
N GLU A 264 -8.89 -33.25 18.36
CA GLU A 264 -9.94 -32.66 19.22
C GLU A 264 -11.15 -32.15 18.41
N LEU A 265 -11.83 -33.05 17.69
CA LEU A 265 -13.05 -32.67 16.95
C LEU A 265 -14.12 -32.06 17.89
N PRO A 266 -14.80 -30.95 17.50
CA PRO A 266 -14.86 -30.36 16.16
C PRO A 266 -13.80 -29.27 15.87
N PHE A 267 -12.83 -29.06 16.76
CA PHE A 267 -11.80 -28.04 16.57
C PHE A 267 -10.71 -28.56 15.62
N ILE A 268 -10.57 -27.86 14.49
CA ILE A 268 -9.57 -28.17 13.46
C ILE A 268 -8.61 -26.98 13.41
N PRO A 269 -7.36 -27.12 13.88
CA PRO A 269 -6.43 -25.99 13.97
C PRO A 269 -5.90 -25.52 12.61
N VAL A 270 -5.68 -26.45 11.66
CA VAL A 270 -5.07 -26.14 10.37
C VAL A 270 -6.08 -26.36 9.25
N ARG A 271 -6.26 -25.37 8.40
CA ARG A 271 -7.12 -25.47 7.21
C ARG A 271 -6.33 -25.94 6.00
N VAL A 272 -6.91 -26.84 5.21
CA VAL A 272 -6.23 -27.41 4.04
C VAL A 272 -6.95 -27.01 2.76
N PHE A 273 -6.26 -26.27 1.91
CA PHE A 273 -6.74 -25.87 0.59
C PHE A 273 -6.01 -26.69 -0.46
N THR A 274 -6.74 -27.12 -1.48
CA THR A 274 -6.19 -28.01 -2.51
C THR A 274 -6.44 -27.43 -3.90
N TYR A 275 -5.37 -27.28 -4.66
CA TYR A 275 -5.36 -26.81 -6.04
C TYR A 275 -4.98 -27.98 -6.95
N LEU A 276 -5.96 -28.42 -7.73
CA LEU A 276 -5.78 -29.50 -8.70
C LEU A 276 -5.44 -28.93 -10.08
N ILE A 277 -4.29 -29.30 -10.63
CA ILE A 277 -3.80 -28.78 -11.90
C ILE A 277 -3.92 -29.83 -13.01
N GLY A 278 -4.64 -29.50 -14.09
CA GLY A 278 -4.66 -30.32 -15.29
C GLY A 278 -6.03 -30.35 -15.97
N ARG A 279 -6.03 -30.57 -17.30
CA ARG A 279 -7.26 -30.69 -18.10
C ARG A 279 -7.90 -32.07 -17.98
N GLU A 280 -7.08 -33.10 -17.90
CA GLU A 280 -7.48 -34.49 -17.72
C GLU A 280 -7.02 -34.91 -16.33
N VAL A 281 -7.97 -35.15 -15.42
CA VAL A 281 -7.65 -35.51 -14.04
C VAL A 281 -8.42 -36.76 -13.62
N ALA A 282 -7.71 -37.72 -13.03
CA ALA A 282 -8.26 -39.01 -12.63
C ALA A 282 -8.78 -39.05 -11.18
N ASP A 283 -8.39 -38.13 -10.30
CA ASP A 283 -8.59 -38.27 -8.83
C ASP A 283 -9.19 -37.01 -8.17
N VAL A 284 -10.31 -36.53 -8.71
CA VAL A 284 -10.99 -35.31 -8.22
C VAL A 284 -11.63 -35.52 -6.85
N LYS A 285 -12.05 -36.75 -6.52
CA LYS A 285 -12.86 -37.02 -5.33
C LYS A 285 -12.01 -36.93 -4.07
N GLU A 286 -10.83 -37.55 -4.09
CA GLU A 286 -9.91 -37.72 -2.97
C GLU A 286 -9.36 -36.36 -2.53
N ILE A 287 -8.88 -35.57 -3.48
CA ILE A 287 -8.34 -34.23 -3.22
C ILE A 287 -9.43 -33.28 -2.70
N LYS A 288 -10.65 -33.38 -3.24
CA LYS A 288 -11.78 -32.57 -2.80
C LYS A 288 -12.23 -32.96 -1.39
N GLU A 289 -12.25 -34.25 -1.09
CA GLU A 289 -12.62 -34.76 0.22
C GLU A 289 -11.62 -34.32 1.30
N MET A 290 -10.33 -34.29 0.97
CA MET A 290 -9.27 -33.74 1.82
C MET A 290 -9.54 -32.27 2.21
N ALA A 291 -9.87 -31.41 1.25
CA ALA A 291 -10.21 -30.01 1.54
C ALA A 291 -11.51 -29.87 2.35
N CYS A 292 -12.54 -30.64 2.00
CA CYS A 292 -13.84 -30.59 2.67
C CYS A 292 -13.77 -31.01 4.14
N ARG A 293 -13.03 -32.08 4.46
CA ARG A 293 -12.88 -32.56 5.85
C ARG A 293 -12.06 -31.62 6.73
N ASN A 294 -11.15 -30.84 6.14
CA ASN A 294 -10.25 -29.92 6.84
C ASN A 294 -10.70 -28.44 6.75
N GLN A 295 -11.99 -28.17 6.58
CA GLN A 295 -12.57 -26.81 6.55
C GLN A 295 -11.93 -25.84 5.55
N GLY A 296 -11.36 -26.34 4.46
CA GLY A 296 -10.75 -25.53 3.42
C GLY A 296 -11.62 -25.35 2.19
N TYR A 297 -10.97 -25.24 1.03
CA TYR A 297 -11.60 -25.07 -0.27
C TYR A 297 -10.84 -25.84 -1.34
N TYR A 298 -11.57 -26.34 -2.33
CA TYR A 298 -11.04 -27.09 -3.45
C TYR A 298 -11.18 -26.25 -4.72
N VAL A 299 -10.10 -26.18 -5.50
CA VAL A 299 -10.03 -25.45 -6.76
C VAL A 299 -9.49 -26.36 -7.85
N HIS A 300 -10.10 -26.32 -9.03
CA HIS A 300 -9.63 -27.01 -10.23
C HIS A 300 -9.12 -25.99 -11.24
N LEU A 301 -7.93 -26.19 -11.77
CA LEU A 301 -7.26 -25.28 -12.68
C LEU A 301 -6.90 -26.00 -13.99
N SER A 302 -7.51 -25.54 -15.08
CA SER A 302 -7.26 -26.08 -16.42
C SER A 302 -6.39 -25.16 -17.28
N THR A 303 -6.47 -23.85 -17.04
CA THR A 303 -5.77 -22.83 -17.82
C THR A 303 -5.08 -21.79 -16.93
N MET A 304 -4.07 -21.10 -17.47
CA MET A 304 -3.38 -20.03 -16.73
C MET A 304 -4.26 -18.78 -16.50
N ALA A 305 -5.27 -18.55 -17.35
CA ALA A 305 -6.14 -17.38 -17.26
C ALA A 305 -7.07 -17.45 -16.05
N GLU A 306 -7.55 -18.65 -15.70
CA GLU A 306 -8.43 -18.90 -14.55
C GLU A 306 -7.73 -18.68 -13.20
N VAL A 307 -6.41 -18.88 -13.15
CA VAL A 307 -5.62 -18.89 -11.91
C VAL A 307 -5.85 -17.65 -11.05
N ARG A 308 -5.90 -16.46 -11.68
CA ARG A 308 -6.04 -15.20 -10.96
C ARG A 308 -7.36 -15.09 -10.19
N GLU A 309 -8.47 -15.53 -10.79
CA GLU A 309 -9.78 -15.47 -10.17
C GLU A 309 -9.94 -16.59 -9.13
N GLU A 310 -9.55 -17.80 -9.50
CA GLU A 310 -9.77 -19.00 -8.69
C GLU A 310 -8.92 -19.03 -7.41
N VAL A 311 -7.72 -18.44 -7.43
CA VAL A 311 -6.90 -18.32 -6.22
C VAL A 311 -7.57 -17.41 -5.18
N LEU A 312 -8.30 -16.37 -5.58
CA LEU A 312 -8.93 -15.44 -4.64
C LEU A 312 -10.07 -16.09 -3.81
N ASN A 313 -10.60 -17.23 -4.25
CA ASN A 313 -11.72 -17.91 -3.58
C ASN A 313 -11.37 -18.44 -2.18
N TYR A 314 -10.09 -18.56 -1.81
CA TYR A 314 -9.72 -18.94 -0.44
C TYR A 314 -9.97 -17.81 0.58
N ILE A 315 -9.92 -16.54 0.15
CA ILE A 315 -10.02 -15.35 1.02
C ILE A 315 -11.34 -15.35 1.81
N PRO A 316 -12.52 -15.46 1.16
CA PRO A 316 -13.79 -15.55 1.90
C PRO A 316 -13.84 -16.68 2.92
N VAL A 317 -13.16 -17.81 2.67
CA VAL A 317 -13.14 -18.95 3.59
C VAL A 317 -12.34 -18.61 4.84
N ILE A 318 -11.17 -18.00 4.69
CA ILE A 318 -10.33 -17.52 5.79
C ILE A 318 -11.04 -16.41 6.59
N ALA A 319 -11.79 -15.54 5.92
CA ALA A 319 -12.53 -14.45 6.55
C ALA A 319 -13.73 -14.89 7.42
N ARG A 320 -14.24 -16.12 7.30
CA ARG A 320 -15.47 -16.57 8.01
C ARG A 320 -15.48 -16.32 9.53
N PRO A 321 -14.41 -16.58 10.30
CA PRO A 321 -14.40 -16.30 11.75
C PRO A 321 -14.59 -14.81 12.06
N LEU A 322 -14.05 -13.93 11.22
CA LEU A 322 -14.22 -12.49 11.34
C LEU A 322 -15.69 -12.08 11.12
N VAL A 323 -16.35 -12.69 10.13
CA VAL A 323 -17.76 -12.45 9.79
C VAL A 323 -18.69 -12.92 10.92
N LEU A 324 -18.37 -14.05 11.55
CA LEU A 324 -19.16 -14.62 12.66
C LEU A 324 -19.05 -13.79 13.95
N ASN A 325 -18.00 -12.98 14.09
CA ASN A 325 -17.82 -12.09 15.23
C ASN A 325 -18.67 -10.81 15.07
N LYS A 326 -19.94 -10.86 15.52
CA LYS A 326 -20.96 -9.82 15.26
C LYS A 326 -20.82 -8.50 16.05
N ARG A 327 -19.90 -8.40 17.03
CA ARG A 327 -19.95 -7.33 18.05
C ARG A 327 -19.01 -6.17 17.77
N GLU A 328 -17.78 -6.45 17.34
CA GLU A 328 -16.78 -5.42 17.06
C GLU A 328 -15.98 -5.84 15.83
N HIS A 329 -15.88 -4.92 14.87
CA HIS A 329 -15.07 -5.12 13.67
C HIS A 329 -13.88 -4.18 13.73
N PRO A 330 -12.65 -4.68 13.51
CA PRO A 330 -11.46 -3.86 13.56
C PRO A 330 -11.44 -2.90 12.37
N VAL A 331 -11.11 -1.64 12.65
CA VAL A 331 -10.71 -0.68 11.62
C VAL A 331 -9.23 -0.94 11.33
N VAL A 332 -8.90 -1.18 10.06
CA VAL A 332 -7.54 -1.51 9.63
C VAL A 332 -6.96 -0.32 8.87
N TRP A 333 -5.68 -0.06 9.10
CA TRP A 333 -4.91 0.95 8.37
C TRP A 333 -3.92 0.24 7.47
N SER A 334 -3.94 0.57 6.18
CA SER A 334 -2.97 0.03 5.24
C SER A 334 -1.60 0.71 5.38
N GLU A 335 -0.57 0.02 4.89
CA GLU A 335 0.75 0.62 4.69
C GLU A 335 0.71 1.81 3.72
N ILE A 336 1.83 2.52 3.64
CA ILE A 336 1.98 3.58 2.63
C ILE A 336 2.00 2.96 1.23
N TYR A 337 1.11 3.43 0.36
CA TYR A 337 1.05 3.01 -1.02
C TYR A 337 0.83 4.24 -1.93
N ALA A 338 1.03 4.08 -3.23
CA ALA A 338 0.87 5.15 -4.22
C ALA A 338 -0.48 5.04 -4.94
N ASP A 339 -1.11 6.17 -5.28
CA ASP A 339 -2.41 6.22 -5.95
C ASP A 339 -2.43 5.38 -7.25
N VAL A 340 -1.38 5.55 -8.06
CA VAL A 340 -1.16 4.81 -9.29
C VAL A 340 -0.13 3.73 -9.02
N GLU A 341 -0.60 2.52 -8.77
CA GLU A 341 0.25 1.36 -8.53
C GLU A 341 0.00 0.26 -9.55
N ASP A 342 1.00 0.00 -10.39
CA ASP A 342 1.33 -1.37 -10.79
C ASP A 342 2.73 -1.71 -10.26
N PRO A 343 2.83 -2.37 -9.08
CA PRO A 343 4.10 -2.77 -8.48
C PRO A 343 4.95 -3.65 -9.41
N LYS A 344 4.32 -4.37 -10.35
CA LYS A 344 5.01 -5.30 -11.26
C LYS A 344 5.71 -4.57 -12.39
N MET A 345 5.09 -3.50 -12.89
CA MET A 345 5.71 -2.64 -13.91
C MET A 345 6.93 -1.92 -13.33
N THR A 346 6.86 -1.47 -12.08
CA THR A 346 7.98 -0.78 -11.42
C THR A 346 9.16 -1.70 -11.16
N ASP A 347 8.93 -2.95 -10.77
CA ASP A 347 10.00 -3.94 -10.56
C ASP A 347 10.72 -4.30 -11.86
N TRP A 348 9.97 -4.53 -12.94
CA TRP A 348 10.56 -4.79 -14.26
C TRP A 348 11.36 -3.60 -14.79
N LEU A 349 10.81 -2.38 -14.68
CA LEU A 349 11.51 -1.14 -15.06
C LEU A 349 12.76 -0.92 -14.22
N TRP A 350 12.69 -1.20 -12.91
CA TRP A 350 13.81 -1.13 -11.99
C TRP A 350 14.93 -2.09 -12.42
N GLU A 351 14.61 -3.36 -12.66
CA GLU A 351 15.60 -4.35 -13.11
C GLU A 351 16.25 -3.94 -14.43
N ILE A 352 15.48 -3.42 -15.39
CA ILE A 352 16.04 -2.94 -16.66
C ILE A 352 17.00 -1.79 -16.44
N LYS A 353 16.62 -0.77 -15.65
CA LYS A 353 17.50 0.38 -15.37
C LYS A 353 18.74 -0.06 -14.60
N GLU A 354 18.60 -0.93 -13.60
CA GLU A 354 19.73 -1.43 -12.82
C GLU A 354 20.70 -2.25 -13.68
N ARG A 355 20.19 -3.17 -14.50
CA ARG A 355 21.01 -3.93 -15.46
C ARG A 355 21.70 -3.02 -16.46
N ALA A 356 21.04 -1.96 -16.92
CA ALA A 356 21.64 -0.97 -17.81
C ALA A 356 22.80 -0.21 -17.13
N GLU A 357 22.61 0.29 -15.90
CA GLU A 357 23.68 0.95 -15.13
C GLU A 357 24.86 -0.01 -14.87
N GLN A 358 24.58 -1.24 -14.46
CA GLN A 358 25.61 -2.25 -14.22
C GLN A 358 26.40 -2.60 -15.50
N LYS A 359 25.70 -2.75 -16.63
CA LYS A 359 26.31 -2.99 -17.93
C LYS A 359 27.20 -1.83 -18.36
N GLU A 360 26.74 -0.59 -18.19
CA GLU A 360 27.54 0.60 -18.49
C GLU A 360 28.80 0.65 -17.64
N ARG A 361 28.67 0.48 -16.31
CA ARG A 361 29.82 0.41 -15.38
C ARG A 361 30.80 -0.68 -15.76
N PHE A 362 30.31 -1.85 -16.15
CA PHE A 362 31.15 -2.98 -16.56
C PHE A 362 31.92 -2.67 -17.87
N ILE A 363 31.26 -2.12 -18.88
CA ILE A 363 31.89 -1.71 -20.15
C ILE A 363 32.98 -0.67 -19.88
N ASP A 364 32.68 0.31 -19.06
CA ASP A 364 33.60 1.37 -18.66
C ASP A 364 34.81 0.86 -17.88
N TYR A 365 34.58 -0.05 -16.92
CA TYR A 365 35.63 -0.73 -16.18
C TYR A 365 36.54 -1.53 -17.13
N ARG A 366 35.95 -2.24 -18.10
CA ARG A 366 36.67 -3.06 -19.08
C ARG A 366 37.47 -2.24 -20.08
N LYS A 367 36.97 -1.06 -20.48
CA LYS A 367 37.69 -0.15 -21.40
C LYS A 367 39.00 0.33 -20.80
N ASN A 368 38.98 0.82 -19.55
CA ASN A 368 40.20 1.28 -18.91
C ASN A 368 40.08 1.30 -17.38
N ARG A 369 40.60 0.25 -16.73
CA ARG A 369 40.53 0.06 -15.27
C ARG A 369 41.14 1.21 -14.47
N VAL A 370 42.25 1.79 -14.94
CA VAL A 370 42.93 2.89 -14.23
C VAL A 370 42.10 4.18 -14.28
N LEU A 371 41.54 4.50 -15.45
CA LEU A 371 40.67 5.65 -15.63
C LEU A 371 39.36 5.50 -14.84
N PHE A 372 38.83 4.28 -14.74
CA PHE A 372 37.60 3.99 -13.99
C PHE A 372 37.69 4.39 -12.51
N TYR A 373 38.86 4.23 -11.89
CA TYR A 373 39.11 4.65 -10.50
C TYR A 373 39.68 6.06 -10.37
N SER A 374 39.88 6.78 -11.49
CA SER A 374 40.34 8.17 -11.45
C SER A 374 39.30 9.06 -10.76
N PRO A 375 39.72 9.97 -9.84
CA PRO A 375 38.81 10.92 -9.20
C PRO A 375 38.00 11.76 -10.22
N GLU A 376 38.60 12.10 -11.36
CA GLU A 376 37.95 12.88 -12.42
C GLU A 376 36.83 12.11 -13.11
N GLU A 377 37.05 10.83 -13.43
CA GLU A 377 36.04 10.01 -14.10
C GLU A 377 34.92 9.61 -13.13
N GLN A 378 35.25 9.38 -11.85
CA GLN A 378 34.26 9.20 -10.79
C GLN A 378 33.40 10.46 -10.62
N HIS A 379 34.01 11.64 -10.62
CA HIS A 379 33.29 12.92 -10.55
C HIS A 379 32.44 13.15 -11.80
N ARG A 380 32.96 12.84 -13.00
CA ARG A 380 32.22 12.93 -14.26
C ARG A 380 31.00 12.03 -14.28
N ARG A 381 31.13 10.77 -13.86
CA ARG A 381 29.99 9.83 -13.72
C ARG A 381 29.00 10.31 -12.67
N MET A 382 29.47 10.89 -11.57
CA MET A 382 28.59 11.49 -10.55
C MET A 382 27.78 12.65 -11.14
N ILE A 383 28.40 13.56 -11.89
CA ILE A 383 27.73 14.67 -12.56
C ILE A 383 26.76 14.16 -13.63
N MET A 384 27.15 13.16 -14.42
CA MET A 384 26.29 12.58 -15.45
C MET A 384 25.07 11.90 -14.83
N LYS A 385 25.25 11.20 -13.69
CA LYS A 385 24.16 10.65 -12.89
C LYS A 385 23.25 11.74 -12.33
N GLN A 386 23.80 12.85 -11.85
CA GLN A 386 23.02 14.01 -11.40
C GLN A 386 22.24 14.68 -12.54
N ARG A 387 22.80 14.75 -13.75
CA ARG A 387 22.12 15.29 -14.94
C ARG A 387 21.00 14.38 -15.43
N MET A 388 21.24 13.07 -15.48
CA MET A 388 20.17 12.10 -15.79
C MET A 388 19.04 12.13 -14.74
N ASN A 389 19.37 12.38 -13.47
CA ASN A 389 18.35 12.59 -12.44
C ASN A 389 17.56 13.92 -12.60
N GLN A 390 18.01 14.83 -13.47
CA GLN A 390 17.40 16.12 -13.75
C GLN A 390 16.76 16.18 -15.14
N ASP A 391 16.70 15.07 -15.89
CA ASP A 391 16.15 15.07 -17.25
C ASP A 391 14.67 15.54 -17.24
N PRO A 392 14.36 16.71 -17.84
CA PRO A 392 13.03 17.31 -17.81
C PRO A 392 12.03 16.66 -18.78
N TYR A 393 12.44 15.58 -19.47
CA TYR A 393 11.64 14.82 -20.44
C TYR A 393 11.14 13.47 -19.89
N SER A 394 11.46 13.14 -18.65
CA SER A 394 10.76 12.07 -17.93
C SER A 394 9.32 12.57 -17.69
N ASN A 395 8.31 11.78 -18.07
CA ASN A 395 6.93 12.08 -17.71
C ASN A 395 6.91 12.34 -16.20
N ASN A 396 6.53 13.55 -15.79
CA ASN A 396 6.37 13.94 -14.39
C ASN A 396 5.18 13.19 -13.76
N GLN A 397 5.26 11.86 -13.70
CA GLN A 397 4.27 11.04 -13.01
C GLN A 397 4.53 11.21 -11.52
N LYS A 398 3.88 12.22 -10.97
CA LYS A 398 4.01 12.57 -9.56
C LYS A 398 3.21 11.57 -8.75
N TYR A 399 3.88 10.53 -8.25
CA TYR A 399 3.25 9.57 -7.34
C TYR A 399 2.73 10.29 -6.10
N ASN A 400 1.44 10.11 -5.81
CA ASN A 400 0.82 10.59 -4.59
C ASN A 400 0.74 9.45 -3.60
N PHE A 401 1.41 9.62 -2.46
CA PHE A 401 1.41 8.62 -1.39
C PHE A 401 0.24 8.81 -0.44
N MET A 402 -0.38 7.71 -0.06
CA MET A 402 -1.54 7.66 0.82
C MET A 402 -1.52 6.41 1.69
N THR A 403 -2.38 6.42 2.69
CA THR A 403 -2.75 5.26 3.52
C THR A 403 -4.28 5.21 3.57
N THR A 404 -4.85 4.02 3.64
CA THR A 404 -6.31 3.82 3.63
C THR A 404 -6.75 3.35 4.99
N VAL A 405 -7.90 3.88 5.41
CA VAL A 405 -8.70 3.28 6.49
C VAL A 405 -9.72 2.35 5.87
N SER A 406 -9.65 1.06 6.17
CA SER A 406 -10.52 0.04 5.59
C SER A 406 -11.35 -0.70 6.64
N VAL A 407 -12.57 -1.06 6.24
CA VAL A 407 -13.53 -1.80 7.06
C VAL A 407 -14.23 -2.87 6.21
N PRO A 408 -14.26 -4.13 6.65
CA PRO A 408 -14.98 -5.19 5.94
C PRO A 408 -16.50 -5.02 6.04
N VAL A 409 -17.20 -5.32 4.96
CA VAL A 409 -18.67 -5.25 4.84
C VAL A 409 -19.23 -6.67 4.75
N PHE A 410 -20.23 -6.96 5.58
CA PHE A 410 -20.78 -8.31 5.73
C PHE A 410 -22.24 -8.42 5.32
N ASP A 411 -22.64 -9.60 4.87
CA ASP A 411 -24.03 -9.92 4.61
C ASP A 411 -24.76 -10.25 5.93
N ARG A 412 -25.72 -9.40 6.32
CA ARG A 412 -26.49 -9.55 7.56
C ARG A 412 -27.80 -10.32 7.40
N ARG A 413 -28.11 -10.84 6.20
CA ARG A 413 -29.34 -11.62 5.97
C ARG A 413 -29.35 -12.89 6.83
N GLU A 414 -30.50 -13.26 7.39
CA GLU A 414 -30.61 -14.40 8.32
C GLU A 414 -30.11 -15.72 7.71
N ASN A 415 -30.37 -15.98 6.44
CA ASN A 415 -29.88 -17.16 5.71
C ASN A 415 -28.39 -17.09 5.32
N ALA A 416 -27.78 -15.89 5.30
CA ALA A 416 -26.37 -15.70 4.96
C ALA A 416 -25.42 -16.15 6.09
N THR A 417 -25.95 -16.33 7.31
CA THR A 417 -25.19 -16.84 8.46
C THR A 417 -24.66 -18.27 8.27
N ARG A 418 -25.22 -19.06 7.35
CA ARG A 418 -24.73 -20.41 7.01
C ARG A 418 -23.49 -20.42 6.11
N VAL A 419 -23.29 -19.37 5.31
CA VAL A 419 -22.16 -19.28 4.35
C VAL A 419 -21.08 -18.32 4.88
N ALA A 420 -21.47 -17.29 5.64
CA ALA A 420 -20.61 -16.31 6.29
C ALA A 420 -19.61 -15.63 5.33
N ASN A 421 -20.11 -15.15 4.19
CA ASN A 421 -19.29 -14.43 3.20
C ASN A 421 -19.23 -12.92 3.49
N ILE A 422 -18.12 -12.31 3.11
CA ILE A 422 -17.99 -10.85 3.01
C ILE A 422 -18.68 -10.37 1.72
N LEU A 423 -19.29 -9.18 1.76
CA LEU A 423 -19.78 -8.48 0.57
C LEU A 423 -18.66 -7.70 -0.13
N GLY A 424 -17.65 -7.28 0.64
CA GLY A 424 -16.58 -6.43 0.15
C GLY A 424 -15.89 -5.68 1.28
N VAL A 425 -15.13 -4.65 0.93
CA VAL A 425 -14.41 -3.77 1.85
C VAL A 425 -14.68 -2.33 1.44
N ALA A 426 -15.05 -1.50 2.42
CA ALA A 426 -15.14 -0.06 2.25
C ALA A 426 -13.84 0.60 2.71
N GLY A 427 -13.36 1.58 1.95
CA GLY A 427 -12.11 2.29 2.22
C GLY A 427 -12.24 3.80 2.01
N ALA A 428 -11.44 4.56 2.76
CA ALA A 428 -11.25 5.98 2.55
C ALA A 428 -9.75 6.33 2.64
N ASP A 429 -9.27 7.05 1.64
CA ASP A 429 -7.85 7.38 1.55
C ASP A 429 -7.50 8.64 2.33
N VAL A 430 -6.32 8.61 2.94
CA VAL A 430 -5.71 9.72 3.65
C VAL A 430 -4.36 10.00 3.00
N PRO A 431 -4.22 11.11 2.24
CA PRO A 431 -2.95 11.48 1.64
C PRO A 431 -1.91 11.78 2.72
N ILE A 432 -0.70 11.27 2.53
CA ILE A 432 0.42 11.55 3.46
C ILE A 432 0.74 13.05 3.50
N ALA A 433 0.46 13.78 2.42
CA ALA A 433 0.56 15.23 2.38
C ALA A 433 -0.33 15.93 3.43
N GLU A 434 -1.54 15.42 3.70
CA GLU A 434 -2.42 15.96 4.75
C GLU A 434 -1.87 15.66 6.14
N ILE A 435 -1.38 14.44 6.38
CA ILE A 435 -0.74 14.05 7.65
C ILE A 435 0.46 14.95 7.95
N LYS A 436 1.29 15.24 6.94
CA LYS A 436 2.45 16.14 7.07
C LYS A 436 2.08 17.55 7.51
N LYS A 437 0.90 18.07 7.15
CA LYS A 437 0.43 19.41 7.59
C LYS A 437 0.19 19.47 9.11
N TYR A 438 -0.11 18.34 9.75
CA TYR A 438 -0.31 18.25 11.19
C TYR A 438 1.01 18.20 11.98
N LEU A 439 2.10 17.68 11.38
CA LEU A 439 3.41 17.59 12.04
C LEU A 439 4.05 18.96 12.34
N LYS A 440 3.65 20.02 11.61
CA LYS A 440 4.11 21.41 11.82
C LYS A 440 5.64 21.53 12.02
N PRO A 441 6.47 21.12 11.03
CA PRO A 441 7.93 21.08 11.16
C PRO A 441 8.55 22.44 11.52
N HIS A 442 7.94 23.55 11.09
CA HIS A 442 8.37 24.91 11.44
C HIS A 442 8.43 25.20 12.95
N LEU A 443 7.76 24.41 13.80
CA LEU A 443 7.82 24.56 15.25
C LEU A 443 9.05 23.89 15.89
N LEU A 444 9.66 22.91 15.22
CA LEU A 444 10.77 22.10 15.75
C LEU A 444 12.15 22.69 15.45
N GLY A 445 12.23 23.65 14.52
CA GLY A 445 13.47 24.24 14.03
C GLY A 445 14.06 23.47 12.84
N VAL A 446 15.20 23.92 12.32
CA VAL A 446 15.77 23.43 11.04
C VAL A 446 16.22 21.96 11.10
N ASN A 447 16.79 21.55 12.24
CA ASN A 447 17.31 20.18 12.40
C ASN A 447 16.39 19.27 13.21
N GLY A 448 15.25 19.79 13.68
CA GLY A 448 14.23 19.01 14.36
C GLY A 448 13.19 18.51 13.36
N TYR A 449 12.75 17.28 13.50
CA TYR A 449 11.68 16.72 12.66
C TYR A 449 10.83 15.73 13.44
N ALA A 450 9.69 15.41 12.84
CA ALA A 450 8.80 14.39 13.34
C ALA A 450 8.56 13.36 12.23
N PHE A 451 8.42 12.12 12.63
CA PHE A 451 8.11 11.01 11.75
C PHE A 451 7.12 10.07 12.42
N ILE A 452 6.39 9.31 11.61
CA ILE A 452 5.36 8.37 12.09
C ILE A 452 5.75 6.97 11.63
N VAL A 453 5.57 6.02 12.53
CA VAL A 453 5.95 4.61 12.33
C VAL A 453 4.76 3.72 12.68
N THR A 454 4.60 2.63 11.93
CA THR A 454 3.61 1.58 12.19
C THR A 454 4.04 0.66 13.34
N ASN A 455 3.14 -0.21 13.79
CA ASN A 455 3.40 -1.27 14.75
C ASN A 455 4.36 -2.37 14.21
N ASN A 456 4.70 -2.38 12.93
CA ASN A 456 5.72 -3.27 12.35
C ASN A 456 7.11 -2.64 12.28
N GLY A 457 7.25 -1.35 12.60
CA GLY A 457 8.50 -0.59 12.46
C GLY A 457 8.66 0.13 11.11
N TYR A 458 7.68 0.00 10.21
CA TYR A 458 7.69 0.66 8.91
C TYR A 458 7.37 2.16 9.00
N ILE A 459 8.00 2.93 8.15
CA ILE A 459 7.84 4.38 8.10
C ILE A 459 6.59 4.76 7.31
N LEU A 460 5.69 5.51 7.94
CA LEU A 460 4.58 6.17 7.25
C LEU A 460 5.02 7.52 6.65
N THR A 461 5.81 8.30 7.39
CA THR A 461 6.38 9.57 6.90
C THR A 461 7.67 9.87 7.63
N HIS A 462 8.74 10.14 6.90
CA HIS A 462 10.04 10.57 7.44
C HIS A 462 10.72 11.54 6.45
N PRO A 463 11.49 12.56 6.89
CA PRO A 463 12.17 13.49 5.99
C PRO A 463 13.13 12.82 4.99
N ASP A 464 13.88 11.82 5.45
CA ASP A 464 14.81 11.05 4.61
C ASP A 464 14.17 9.82 3.94
N PHE A 465 12.85 9.64 4.05
CA PHE A 465 12.15 8.59 3.31
C PHE A 465 12.09 8.96 1.82
N ARG A 466 12.73 8.13 0.98
CA ARG A 466 12.86 8.34 -0.47
C ARG A 466 12.25 7.16 -1.24
N PRO A 467 10.93 7.14 -1.45
CA PRO A 467 10.25 6.04 -2.13
C PRO A 467 10.44 6.05 -3.66
N VAL A 468 10.83 7.18 -4.25
CA VAL A 468 11.04 7.33 -5.71
C VAL A 468 12.54 7.48 -6.01
N PHE A 469 12.98 6.88 -7.12
CA PHE A 469 14.32 7.00 -7.67
C PHE A 469 14.23 7.15 -9.19
N GLN A 470 14.72 8.28 -9.73
CA GLN A 470 14.68 8.56 -11.18
C GLN A 470 13.29 8.35 -11.79
N ASP A 471 12.27 8.91 -11.12
CA ASP A 471 10.84 8.80 -11.46
C ASP A 471 10.27 7.38 -11.48
N ILE A 472 11.01 6.40 -10.94
CA ILE A 472 10.53 5.04 -10.71
C ILE A 472 10.30 4.85 -9.22
N LEU A 473 9.16 4.27 -8.87
CA LEU A 473 8.86 3.82 -7.53
C LEU A 473 9.80 2.67 -7.15
N LYS A 474 10.52 2.79 -6.03
CA LYS A 474 11.44 1.75 -5.59
C LYS A 474 10.68 0.48 -5.23
N PRO A 475 11.21 -0.71 -5.55
CA PRO A 475 10.70 -1.96 -5.01
C PRO A 475 10.64 -1.92 -3.48
N ALA A 476 9.59 -2.49 -2.88
CA ALA A 476 9.43 -2.63 -1.42
C ALA A 476 9.45 -1.32 -0.60
N TYR A 477 9.16 -0.18 -1.23
CA TYR A 477 9.18 1.13 -0.58
C TYR A 477 8.19 1.26 0.59
N ASN A 478 7.11 0.48 0.58
CA ASN A 478 6.08 0.40 1.63
C ASN A 478 6.60 -0.26 2.93
N THR A 479 7.63 -1.11 2.82
CA THR A 479 8.19 -1.89 3.93
C THR A 479 9.51 -1.35 4.48
N VAL A 480 9.83 -0.08 4.24
CA VAL A 480 11.09 0.55 4.73
C VAL A 480 10.99 0.78 6.24
N ASP A 481 11.88 0.16 7.00
CA ASP A 481 11.93 0.26 8.46
C ASP A 481 12.64 1.55 8.92
N MET A 482 12.28 2.06 10.09
CA MET A 482 12.96 3.19 10.74
C MET A 482 14.47 2.98 10.90
N ILE A 483 14.90 1.74 11.14
CA ILE A 483 16.32 1.43 11.42
C ILE A 483 17.19 1.54 10.17
N GLU A 484 16.59 1.43 8.99
CA GLU A 484 17.29 1.58 7.72
C GLU A 484 17.51 3.06 7.35
N VAL A 485 16.70 3.95 7.92
CA VAL A 485 16.72 5.38 7.62
C VAL A 485 17.46 6.19 8.69
N GLU A 486 17.28 5.86 9.96
CA GLU A 486 17.96 6.53 11.08
C GLU A 486 19.37 5.97 11.27
N LEU A 487 20.38 6.79 10.92
CA LEU A 487 21.79 6.41 10.99
C LEU A 487 22.43 6.80 12.31
N THR A 488 22.83 5.81 13.09
CA THR A 488 23.58 5.99 14.33
C THR A 488 25.04 6.39 14.10
N ASP A 489 25.63 7.12 15.05
CA ASP A 489 27.06 7.43 15.05
C ASP A 489 27.86 6.28 15.69
N ASP A 490 27.82 5.13 15.05
CA ASP A 490 28.65 3.96 15.34
C ASP A 490 29.53 3.62 14.14
N ASP A 491 30.63 2.92 14.43
CA ASP A 491 31.54 2.38 13.42
C ASP A 491 31.12 0.94 13.03
N GLN A 492 29.84 0.60 13.25
CA GLN A 492 29.26 -0.69 12.86
C GLN A 492 29.09 -0.76 11.33
N GLY A 493 29.14 -1.99 10.83
CA GLY A 493 28.97 -2.26 9.41
C GLY A 493 27.51 -2.07 8.94
N PRO A 494 27.27 -2.03 7.63
CA PRO A 494 25.91 -2.07 7.09
C PRO A 494 25.14 -3.28 7.62
N ARG A 495 23.86 -3.08 8.01
CA ARG A 495 22.96 -4.10 8.60
C ARG A 495 23.36 -4.65 9.98
N ASP A 496 24.40 -4.10 10.61
CA ASP A 496 24.64 -4.27 12.04
C ASP A 496 24.09 -3.03 12.76
N PHE A 497 22.89 -3.15 13.31
CA PHE A 497 22.16 -2.02 13.87
C PHE A 497 22.49 -1.82 15.35
N ASN A 498 22.60 -0.56 15.76
CA ASN A 498 22.86 -0.21 17.15
C ASN A 498 21.79 -0.77 18.09
N ASN A 499 22.21 -1.43 19.19
CA ASN A 499 21.29 -1.91 20.21
C ASN A 499 20.39 -0.80 20.80
N MET A 500 20.86 0.45 20.89
CA MET A 500 20.03 1.56 21.36
C MET A 500 18.88 1.86 20.40
N LEU A 501 19.14 1.76 19.08
CA LEU A 501 18.14 1.97 18.05
C LEU A 501 17.13 0.81 18.02
N LEU A 502 17.62 -0.43 18.17
CA LEU A 502 16.77 -1.62 18.27
C LEU A 502 15.85 -1.57 19.51
N ASN A 503 16.38 -1.19 20.68
CA ASN A 503 15.57 -1.03 21.89
C ASN A 503 14.53 0.09 21.75
N MET A 504 14.88 1.17 21.05
CA MET A 504 13.93 2.25 20.74
C MET A 504 12.84 1.76 19.78
N ARG A 505 13.21 1.02 18.72
CA ARG A 505 12.28 0.40 17.77
C ARG A 505 11.30 -0.54 18.50
N GLU A 506 11.80 -1.41 19.36
CA GLU A 506 10.95 -2.31 20.17
C GLU A 506 9.97 -1.54 21.05
N SER A 507 10.43 -0.47 21.69
CA SER A 507 9.58 0.42 22.50
C SER A 507 8.49 1.11 21.67
N ILE A 508 8.80 1.48 20.42
CA ILE A 508 7.88 2.13 19.49
C ILE A 508 6.83 1.14 18.95
N ILE A 509 7.26 -0.07 18.60
CA ILE A 509 6.41 -1.17 18.13
C ILE A 509 5.43 -1.60 19.22
N ASN A 510 5.92 -1.72 20.46
CA ASN A 510 5.09 -2.02 21.63
C ASN A 510 4.22 -0.83 22.09
N GLN A 511 4.18 0.26 21.31
CA GLN A 511 3.34 1.44 21.56
C GLN A 511 3.54 2.07 22.96
N SER A 512 4.78 2.02 23.47
CA SER A 512 5.13 2.69 24.73
C SER A 512 5.37 4.19 24.53
N THR A 513 5.35 4.97 25.61
CA THR A 513 5.81 6.36 25.60
C THR A 513 7.19 6.44 26.24
N GLY A 514 8.14 7.10 25.58
CA GLY A 514 9.49 7.21 26.10
C GLY A 514 10.32 8.30 25.45
N ALA A 515 11.54 8.45 25.97
CA ALA A 515 12.53 9.37 25.44
C ALA A 515 13.93 8.78 25.54
N LYS A 516 14.76 9.01 24.53
CA LYS A 516 16.14 8.52 24.49
C LYS A 516 17.06 9.50 23.77
N TRP A 517 18.28 9.61 24.28
CA TRP A 517 19.37 10.31 23.62
C TRP A 517 20.13 9.35 22.72
N ILE A 518 20.31 9.73 21.45
CA ILE A 518 21.05 8.94 20.46
C ILE A 518 22.01 9.86 19.73
N ARG A 519 23.25 9.41 19.53
CA ARG A 519 24.20 10.09 18.64
C ARG A 519 23.95 9.60 17.22
N VAL A 520 23.69 10.53 16.31
CA VAL A 520 23.33 10.21 14.94
C VAL A 520 24.23 10.93 13.95
N LYS A 521 24.42 10.29 12.79
CA LYS A 521 25.07 10.86 11.61
C LYS A 521 23.94 11.30 10.68
N TYR A 522 23.87 12.59 10.34
CA TYR A 522 22.94 13.04 9.31
C TYR A 522 23.71 13.64 8.15
N HIS A 523 23.23 13.37 6.93
CA HIS A 523 23.85 13.85 5.72
C HIS A 523 23.22 15.16 5.24
N PHE A 524 23.98 15.98 4.53
CA PHE A 524 23.48 17.15 3.81
C PHE A 524 24.27 17.34 2.51
N ASP A 525 23.80 18.22 1.64
CA ASP A 525 24.40 18.43 0.31
C ASP A 525 24.42 17.13 -0.52
N GLU A 526 23.25 16.47 -0.65
CA GLU A 526 23.09 15.24 -1.45
C GLU A 526 24.04 14.10 -1.04
N MET A 527 24.15 13.82 0.27
CA MET A 527 25.04 12.78 0.83
C MET A 527 26.55 13.07 0.70
N LYS A 528 26.96 14.29 0.30
CA LYS A 528 28.39 14.66 0.21
C LYS A 528 29.03 15.02 1.54
N ARG A 529 28.24 15.51 2.50
CA ARG A 529 28.72 15.93 3.81
C ARG A 529 27.94 15.22 4.90
N VAL A 530 28.63 14.89 5.98
CA VAL A 530 28.05 14.24 7.16
C VAL A 530 28.33 15.12 8.37
N SER A 531 27.30 15.37 9.17
CA SER A 531 27.42 15.98 10.48
C SER A 531 27.05 14.97 11.55
N ARG A 532 27.77 15.01 12.67
CA ARG A 532 27.52 14.18 13.84
C ARG A 532 26.86 15.05 14.89
N THR A 533 25.71 14.63 15.40
CA THR A 533 24.97 15.40 16.39
C THR A 533 24.26 14.45 17.34
N LYS A 534 24.22 14.82 18.61
CA LYS A 534 23.41 14.13 19.61
C LYS A 534 22.00 14.69 19.56
N ARG A 535 21.02 13.82 19.33
CA ARG A 535 19.60 14.17 19.26
C ARG A 535 18.83 13.48 20.39
N GLN A 536 17.77 14.15 20.82
CA GLN A 536 16.81 13.56 21.75
C GLN A 536 15.57 13.12 20.98
N TYR A 537 15.29 11.83 21.03
CA TYR A 537 14.09 11.25 20.46
C TYR A 537 13.03 11.11 21.55
N TYR A 538 11.80 11.50 21.22
CA TYR A 538 10.60 11.31 22.02
C TYR A 538 9.60 10.54 21.17
N TRP A 539 8.94 9.55 21.75
CA TRP A 539 7.90 8.81 21.04
C TRP A 539 6.67 8.63 21.91
N THR A 540 5.50 8.66 21.26
CA THR A 540 4.21 8.42 21.90
C THR A 540 3.24 7.77 20.92
N PRO A 541 2.43 6.80 21.36
CA PRO A 541 1.42 6.18 20.51
C PRO A 541 0.30 7.17 20.19
N ILE A 542 -0.25 7.07 18.99
CA ILE A 542 -1.45 7.79 18.58
C ILE A 542 -2.66 6.91 18.94
N LYS A 543 -3.51 7.40 19.84
CA LYS A 543 -4.66 6.65 20.36
C LYS A 543 -5.57 6.16 19.22
N ASN A 544 -6.07 4.93 19.34
CA ASN A 544 -6.98 4.28 18.39
C ASN A 544 -6.39 4.06 16.99
N THR A 545 -5.06 4.06 16.84
CA THR A 545 -4.37 3.76 15.57
C THR A 545 -3.15 2.87 15.81
N PRO A 546 -2.66 2.15 14.79
CA PRO A 546 -1.42 1.37 14.91
C PRO A 546 -0.15 2.24 14.88
N PHE A 547 -0.29 3.57 14.83
CA PHE A 547 0.82 4.49 14.59
C PHE A 547 1.43 5.06 15.88
N THR A 548 2.74 5.22 15.87
CA THR A 548 3.51 5.92 16.89
C THR A 548 4.16 7.16 16.29
N LEU A 549 3.97 8.31 16.95
CA LEU A 549 4.61 9.56 16.57
C LEU A 549 5.96 9.65 17.26
N VAL A 550 7.01 9.92 16.49
CA VAL A 550 8.36 10.18 16.97
C VAL A 550 8.74 11.62 16.63
N VAL A 551 9.28 12.34 17.61
CA VAL A 551 9.76 13.71 17.45
C VAL A 551 11.20 13.78 17.93
N THR A 552 12.05 14.44 17.15
CA THR A 552 13.48 14.58 17.46
C THR A 552 13.94 16.01 17.32
N TYR A 553 14.84 16.44 18.21
CA TYR A 553 15.53 17.72 18.14
C TYR A 553 16.97 17.60 18.65
N PRO A 554 17.89 18.45 18.19
CA PRO A 554 19.29 18.39 18.60
C PRO A 554 19.50 18.89 20.04
N GLU A 555 20.52 18.38 20.73
CA GLU A 555 20.85 18.75 22.11
C GLU A 555 21.10 20.25 22.30
N THR A 556 21.71 20.89 21.31
CA THR A 556 22.22 22.26 21.41
C THR A 556 21.17 23.35 21.22
N TYR A 557 20.05 23.05 20.54
CA TYR A 557 19.00 24.03 20.24
C TYR A 557 17.68 23.35 19.88
N GLY A 558 16.56 24.08 19.97
CA GLY A 558 15.22 23.56 19.64
C GLY A 558 14.30 23.38 20.85
N VAL A 559 14.84 23.39 22.08
CA VAL A 559 14.04 23.36 23.32
C VAL A 559 13.21 24.65 23.47
N ASN A 560 13.80 25.78 23.10
CA ASN A 560 13.18 27.09 23.20
C ASN A 560 12.77 27.59 21.81
N ARG A 561 11.55 28.11 21.69
CA ARG A 561 11.06 28.78 20.48
C ARG A 561 10.82 30.25 20.73
N LEU A 562 11.07 31.08 19.72
CA LEU A 562 10.63 32.47 19.73
C LEU A 562 9.13 32.51 19.41
N GLN A 563 8.29 32.76 20.41
CA GLN A 563 6.87 32.96 20.19
C GLN A 563 6.58 34.45 19.98
N ILE A 564 6.48 34.86 18.72
CA ILE A 564 6.11 36.22 18.32
C ILE A 564 4.58 36.39 18.47
N ARG A 565 4.13 37.49 19.09
CA ARG A 565 2.71 37.86 19.15
C ARG A 565 2.35 38.62 17.86
N THR A 566 2.09 37.88 16.79
CA THR A 566 1.95 38.41 15.43
C THR A 566 0.85 39.46 15.30
N GLU A 567 -0.26 39.31 16.03
CA GLU A 567 -1.35 40.31 16.04
C GLU A 567 -0.89 41.67 16.58
N ASP A 568 -0.17 41.68 17.70
CA ASP A 568 0.30 42.92 18.31
C ASP A 568 1.31 43.62 17.37
N GLU A 569 2.10 42.85 16.63
CA GLU A 569 3.08 43.37 15.68
C GLU A 569 2.43 43.89 14.39
N ILE A 570 1.44 43.17 13.85
CA ILE A 570 0.63 43.60 12.70
C ILE A 570 -0.18 44.85 13.07
N HIS A 571 -0.81 44.89 14.25
CA HIS A 571 -1.49 46.08 14.75
C HIS A 571 -0.54 47.26 14.95
N ARG A 572 0.68 47.03 15.45
CA ARG A 572 1.73 48.08 15.52
C ARG A 572 2.13 48.57 14.13
N ILE A 573 2.26 47.68 13.14
CA ILE A 573 2.62 48.03 11.76
C ILE A 573 1.50 48.87 11.12
N HIS A 574 0.24 48.46 11.28
CA HIS A 574 -0.93 49.23 10.83
C HIS A 574 -1.03 50.58 11.56
N ALA A 575 -0.80 50.63 12.87
CA ALA A 575 -0.81 51.86 13.66
C ALA A 575 0.31 52.83 13.25
N LYS A 576 1.44 52.32 12.76
CA LYS A 576 2.54 53.11 12.17
C LYS A 576 2.28 53.52 10.71
N GLY A 577 1.10 53.24 10.16
CA GLY A 577 0.74 53.57 8.77
C GLY A 577 1.48 52.76 7.70
N SER A 578 2.20 51.71 8.09
CA SER A 578 2.92 50.82 7.17
C SER A 578 2.08 49.57 6.87
N ASN A 579 2.22 48.99 5.68
CA ASN A 579 1.48 47.78 5.29
C ASN A 579 2.40 46.55 5.25
N VAL A 580 1.93 45.41 5.75
CA VAL A 580 2.68 44.14 5.72
C VAL A 580 3.01 43.72 4.28
N ALA A 581 2.12 44.01 3.31
CA ALA A 581 2.37 43.72 1.90
C ALA A 581 3.60 44.44 1.32
N SER A 582 4.01 45.58 1.92
CA SER A 582 5.20 46.33 1.47
C SER A 582 6.51 45.58 1.70
N PHE A 583 6.58 44.70 2.71
CA PHE A 583 7.78 43.87 2.95
C PHE A 583 8.01 42.84 1.84
N PHE A 584 6.95 42.51 1.10
CA PHE A 584 6.96 41.54 0.01
C PHE A 584 7.00 42.22 -1.37
N SER A 585 7.38 43.50 -1.43
CA SER A 585 7.59 44.22 -2.69
C SER A 585 8.86 43.76 -3.40
N GLY A 586 8.78 43.49 -4.72
CA GLY A 586 9.88 42.98 -5.53
C GLY A 586 9.92 41.45 -5.68
N ASN A 587 11.01 40.94 -6.26
CA ASN A 587 11.23 39.51 -6.55
C ASN A 587 12.33 38.87 -5.67
N ASN A 588 12.96 39.63 -4.77
CA ASN A 588 14.10 39.19 -3.95
C ASN A 588 13.65 38.51 -2.65
N TRP A 589 12.64 37.65 -2.71
CA TRP A 589 12.20 36.85 -1.58
C TRP A 589 11.61 35.53 -2.07
N LYS A 590 11.71 34.52 -1.23
CA LYS A 590 11.16 33.20 -1.46
C LYS A 590 10.53 32.68 -0.18
N ILE A 591 9.49 31.86 -0.34
CA ILE A 591 8.87 31.15 0.77
C ILE A 591 9.21 29.68 0.67
N HIS A 592 9.09 28.97 1.78
CA HIS A 592 9.33 27.55 1.78
C HIS A 592 8.26 26.87 0.91
N PRO A 593 8.65 26.09 -0.13
CA PRO A 593 7.70 25.55 -1.10
C PRO A 593 6.69 24.57 -0.47
N ASP A 594 7.13 23.81 0.54
CA ASP A 594 6.28 22.79 1.19
C ASP A 594 5.42 23.33 2.33
N TRP A 595 5.61 24.58 2.78
CA TRP A 595 4.86 25.11 3.91
C TRP A 595 3.53 25.69 3.45
N VAL A 596 2.47 25.38 4.20
CA VAL A 596 1.15 25.94 3.96
C VAL A 596 0.99 27.20 4.81
N TYR A 597 0.91 28.35 4.15
CA TYR A 597 0.76 29.66 4.78
C TYR A 597 -0.72 30.03 4.96
N CYS A 598 -1.36 30.56 3.91
CA CYS A 598 -2.80 30.82 3.85
C CYS A 598 -3.35 30.18 2.58
N LYS A 599 -4.47 29.47 2.71
CA LYS A 599 -5.17 28.80 1.60
C LYS A 599 -6.67 28.89 1.81
N TYR A 600 -7.41 28.87 0.71
CA TYR A 600 -8.85 28.71 0.77
C TYR A 600 -9.19 27.27 1.18
N LEU A 601 -10.22 27.11 2.00
CA LEU A 601 -10.73 25.81 2.42
C LEU A 601 -11.45 25.11 1.24
N ASN A 602 -12.22 25.89 0.49
CA ASN A 602 -12.91 25.46 -0.72
C ASN A 602 -12.27 26.16 -1.91
N GLU A 603 -12.05 25.42 -3.00
CA GLU A 603 -11.56 26.02 -4.25
C GLU A 603 -12.58 27.05 -4.76
N HIS A 604 -12.18 28.33 -4.73
CA HIS A 604 -12.93 29.35 -5.44
C HIS A 604 -12.71 29.13 -6.96
N PRO A 605 -13.78 29.00 -7.76
CA PRO A 605 -13.69 28.56 -9.16
C PRO A 605 -12.85 29.46 -10.09
N ASN A 606 -12.47 30.67 -9.65
CA ASN A 606 -11.81 31.66 -10.49
C ASN A 606 -10.36 32.00 -10.09
N GLU A 607 -9.77 31.38 -9.06
CA GLU A 607 -8.45 31.77 -8.55
C GLU A 607 -7.51 30.57 -8.41
N THR A 608 -6.83 30.20 -9.50
CA THR A 608 -5.68 29.29 -9.45
C THR A 608 -4.39 30.11 -9.46
N PHE A 609 -3.51 29.91 -8.48
CA PHE A 609 -2.23 30.61 -8.39
C PHE A 609 -1.12 29.76 -9.01
N GLY A 610 -0.35 30.34 -9.93
CA GLY A 610 0.79 29.66 -10.57
C GLY A 610 1.97 29.41 -9.63
N THR A 611 2.13 30.22 -8.57
CA THR A 611 3.17 30.01 -7.55
C THR A 611 2.68 30.27 -6.12
N PRO A 612 3.24 29.62 -5.09
CA PRO A 612 2.91 29.86 -3.69
C PRO A 612 3.11 31.33 -3.24
N GLU A 613 4.06 32.03 -3.85
CA GLU A 613 4.32 33.45 -3.56
C GLU A 613 3.17 34.35 -4.01
N LEU A 614 2.55 34.04 -5.17
CA LEU A 614 1.37 34.76 -5.67
C LEU A 614 0.15 34.51 -4.78
N GLU A 615 -0.02 33.27 -4.32
CA GLU A 615 -1.07 32.89 -3.36
C GLU A 615 -0.92 33.69 -2.05
N LEU A 616 0.30 33.80 -1.51
CA LEU A 616 0.54 34.61 -0.32
C LEU A 616 0.25 36.11 -0.55
N LYS A 617 0.70 36.68 -1.68
CA LYS A 617 0.43 38.08 -2.03
C LYS A 617 -1.08 38.37 -2.08
N HIS A 618 -1.85 37.45 -2.66
CA HIS A 618 -3.30 37.55 -2.72
C HIS A 618 -3.94 37.66 -1.34
N PHE A 619 -3.56 36.78 -0.41
CA PHE A 619 -4.09 36.84 0.97
C PHE A 619 -3.64 38.12 1.71
N LEU A 620 -2.41 38.59 1.48
CA LEU A 620 -1.93 39.85 2.05
C LEU A 620 -2.69 41.07 1.52
N GLU A 621 -3.08 41.06 0.25
CA GLU A 621 -3.92 42.12 -0.33
C GLU A 621 -5.35 42.07 0.22
N ARG A 622 -5.91 40.88 0.43
CA ARG A 622 -7.22 40.72 1.08
C ARG A 622 -7.23 41.20 2.53
N MET A 623 -6.13 41.04 3.26
CA MET A 623 -5.98 41.61 4.61
C MET A 623 -6.09 43.14 4.65
N LYS A 624 -5.85 43.83 3.51
CA LYS A 624 -6.04 45.27 3.40
C LYS A 624 -7.52 45.68 3.42
N LEU A 625 -8.41 44.79 2.96
CA LEU A 625 -9.84 45.06 2.85
C LEU A 625 -10.48 44.99 4.25
N GLY A 626 -11.26 46.01 4.61
CA GLY A 626 -11.98 46.04 5.89
C GLY A 626 -12.88 44.82 6.06
N GLY A 627 -12.84 44.18 7.23
CA GLY A 627 -13.63 42.98 7.54
C GLY A 627 -12.83 41.69 7.69
N TRP A 628 -11.50 41.71 7.46
CA TRP A 628 -10.64 40.56 7.78
C TRP A 628 -10.63 40.27 9.28
N LYS A 629 -11.01 39.05 9.66
CA LYS A 629 -10.96 38.57 11.05
C LYS A 629 -9.93 37.44 11.15
N TRP A 630 -8.98 37.59 12.06
CA TRP A 630 -8.07 36.51 12.41
C TRP A 630 -8.84 35.44 13.19
N PRO A 631 -8.76 34.16 12.80
CA PRO A 631 -9.40 33.09 13.57
C PRO A 631 -8.76 32.99 14.96
N SER A 632 -9.56 33.21 16.00
CA SER A 632 -9.18 33.02 17.40
C SER A 632 -9.01 31.53 17.69
N ASN A 633 -7.84 31.13 18.15
CA ASN A 633 -7.32 29.76 18.03
C ASN A 633 -7.85 28.82 19.14
N ARG A 634 -8.17 27.56 18.81
CA ARG A 634 -7.71 26.31 19.51
C ARG A 634 -8.45 25.03 19.11
N THR A 635 -9.60 25.10 18.44
CA THR A 635 -10.27 23.94 17.82
C THR A 635 -10.34 24.17 16.31
N PRO A 636 -10.22 23.13 15.46
CA PRO A 636 -10.73 23.26 14.11
C PRO A 636 -12.19 23.71 14.25
N PRO A 637 -12.60 24.84 13.63
CA PRO A 637 -14.02 25.12 13.52
C PRO A 637 -14.68 23.93 12.80
N PRO A 638 -15.98 23.68 13.01
CA PRO A 638 -16.72 22.77 12.14
C PRO A 638 -16.43 23.12 10.66
N PRO A 639 -16.33 22.12 9.77
CA PRO A 639 -15.87 22.27 8.38
C PRO A 639 -16.62 23.35 7.58
N GLU A 640 -17.79 23.75 8.06
CA GLU A 640 -18.66 24.78 7.52
C GLU A 640 -18.17 26.24 7.71
N HIS A 641 -17.19 26.55 8.59
CA HIS A 641 -16.83 27.96 8.90
C HIS A 641 -15.33 28.31 9.05
N ALA A 642 -14.38 27.48 8.60
CA ALA A 642 -12.95 27.72 8.84
C ALA A 642 -12.18 28.28 7.62
N MET A 643 -11.77 29.55 7.65
CA MET A 643 -10.65 30.04 6.82
C MET A 643 -9.32 29.67 7.49
N PHE A 644 -8.46 28.90 6.83
CA PHE A 644 -7.11 28.61 7.32
C PHE A 644 -6.16 29.78 6.97
N CYS A 645 -6.04 30.74 7.89
CA CYS A 645 -4.76 31.43 8.09
C CYS A 645 -4.24 31.03 9.47
N LYS A 646 -3.17 30.23 9.51
CA LYS A 646 -2.39 30.03 10.75
C LYS A 646 -1.59 31.29 11.02
N CYS A 647 -2.23 32.29 11.63
CA CYS A 647 -1.54 33.26 12.46
C CYS A 647 -2.11 33.11 13.87
N ALA A 648 -1.24 32.78 14.81
CA ALA A 648 -1.61 32.31 16.13
C ALA A 648 -2.02 33.44 17.08
N ARG A 649 -3.03 33.18 17.93
CA ARG A 649 -3.10 33.73 19.30
C ARG A 649 -3.76 32.77 20.28
N THR A 650 -3.31 32.86 21.54
CA THR A 650 -3.97 32.34 22.75
C THR A 650 -5.32 32.96 22.99
#